data_AF-A0A934EWC6-F1
#
_entry.id   AF-A0A934EWC6-F1
#
_cell.length_a   1.000
_cell.length_b   1.000
_cell.length_c   1.000
_cell.angle_alpha   90.00
_cell.angle_beta   90.00
_cell.angle_gamma   90.00
#
_symmetry.space_group_name_H-M   'P 1'
#
loop_
_entity.id
_entity.type
_entity.pdbx_description
1 polymer ?
#
loop_
_entity_poly.entity_id
_entity_poly.type
_entity_poly.pdbx_seq_one_letter_code
_entity_poly.pdbx_strand_id
1 'polypeptide(L)'
;MKINRLLFTFITLTLTSLANADFYVATNGNDANPGTKAKPFATLDRARDAVRQSKIQNPQSKISVFVRAGTYELTKTFKLAAEDSGSEKTPVVYWAYPKEKVLLIGGKRITGFMPHRGQILKADVGALGFTNYFRQLFLDGKRMQLARYPNYDPVNPNGGFAYVDGPLPKDSDKYKEKPEYRPRQICYKASDARSWAHPEIAEVIYFPWHNWLNISVPVASVDKEQRLITLTRDAKTHEGYPGGIRPGDRYYVRNLMEELDSPGEWFLDREKSMLYFWPPKPLAGLEVYAPTTDNLIEIGANTEWITIRGFTMECCDGYAVAVRGASNCLVAGNTIRNTAGGSLRGGGGVLVDGGANCGVVGNDIHDVGNIGITLRGGDKETLTPAGHYADNNYLHHIGVLNAHGHGVMMGGVGLRVSHNLIHDITRSGLFGGGNDCVVEYNHIRHDNLMTEDTAGYYNGGNWHNRGQIVRYNYVHDTLGYGRRAGKWAWPMFAWGIYLDDDESGTRVYGNIIARTTLGGVHVHAGRDNLVENNIIIDCAKQQFQMSGHDPAHSQWLIDKKKAEFAKYQRNPAYAKYPEVPALDIEKAWLMVGNKFRHNIVCYRGTNSMLYTYSQDRYPEQNETDHNLVWHHDQPITVQHSTGWKSAKLSWEEWQKAGRDQHSVVADPLFVNAAKDDYRLKKNSPAFKLGFKPIPVEKIGPYKDPLRASWPIVEAECVREHPQPVEMGPLWPDKAPVGDGTFEDVNANITVHLPAPDKANGAAVVICPGGGYQRHVVGAEGHQIAQWLNSHGIAGIVLEYRMPQGRPFVPLLDAQRAIRYVRSRAAEWHIAPNRIGIMGFSAGGHLASTAGTHFDDGDPKSADPVARLSCRPDFTILVYPVVTMGDKTHSGSKKNLLGSDPKPELVELFSNEKQITAKTPPAFLAHAIDDKPVPPENSRQFAEAMKPHNVPVKYLELPNGGHGLNHYQGPSWDAWQKQSIEWLAAQDFTSRNNPPRAANSR
;
A
#
# COMPACT_ATOMS: atom_id res chain seq x y z
N MET A 1 1.99 -76.62 -49.58
CA MET A 1 1.74 -76.93 -48.15
C MET A 1 0.46 -76.22 -47.72
N LYS A 2 -0.41 -76.91 -46.99
CA LYS A 2 -1.86 -76.66 -46.88
C LYS A 2 -2.25 -75.50 -45.94
N ILE A 3 -3.22 -74.72 -46.42
CA ILE A 3 -4.34 -74.00 -45.78
C ILE A 3 -4.64 -74.37 -44.30
N ASN A 4 -4.82 -73.38 -43.39
CA ASN A 4 -6.08 -73.13 -42.64
C ASN A 4 -6.02 -72.04 -41.52
N ARG A 5 -6.99 -71.10 -41.63
CA ARG A 5 -7.92 -70.55 -40.60
C ARG A 5 -7.44 -69.61 -39.48
N LEU A 6 -7.81 -68.33 -39.69
CA LEU A 6 -8.20 -67.32 -38.70
C LEU A 6 -9.24 -67.85 -37.70
N LEU A 7 -9.06 -67.52 -36.42
CA LEU A 7 -10.14 -67.36 -35.44
C LEU A 7 -10.08 -65.92 -34.90
N PHE A 8 -11.09 -65.10 -35.22
CA PHE A 8 -11.28 -63.79 -34.62
C PHE A 8 -12.05 -63.96 -33.31
N THR A 9 -11.39 -63.72 -32.17
CA THR A 9 -12.06 -63.53 -30.89
C THR A 9 -12.39 -62.04 -30.76
N PHE A 10 -13.66 -61.68 -30.90
CA PHE A 10 -14.16 -60.35 -30.57
C PHE A 10 -14.03 -60.14 -29.05
N ILE A 11 -13.00 -59.39 -28.62
CA ILE A 11 -12.99 -58.77 -27.30
C ILE A 11 -13.86 -57.52 -27.42
N THR A 12 -15.11 -57.62 -26.99
CA THR A 12 -15.95 -56.45 -26.69
C THR A 12 -15.31 -55.71 -25.53
N LEU A 13 -14.57 -54.64 -25.84
CA LEU A 13 -14.10 -53.65 -24.89
C LEU A 13 -15.34 -52.85 -24.43
N THR A 14 -16.00 -53.30 -23.36
CA THR A 14 -17.01 -52.49 -22.68
C THR A 14 -16.30 -51.30 -22.04
N LEU A 15 -16.47 -50.11 -22.61
CA LEU A 15 -16.21 -48.85 -21.91
C LEU A 15 -17.20 -48.77 -20.73
N THR A 16 -16.80 -49.28 -19.57
CA THR A 16 -17.51 -49.01 -18.32
C THR A 16 -17.21 -47.57 -17.93
N SER A 17 -18.20 -46.69 -18.11
CA SER A 17 -18.15 -45.35 -17.49
C SER A 17 -18.06 -45.53 -15.98
N LEU A 18 -17.03 -44.95 -15.34
CA LEU A 18 -16.94 -44.92 -13.88
C LEU A 18 -18.24 -44.29 -13.33
N ALA A 19 -18.90 -44.97 -12.40
CA ALA A 19 -20.08 -44.43 -11.74
C ALA A 19 -19.70 -43.20 -10.90
N ASN A 20 -20.52 -42.15 -10.92
CA ASN A 20 -20.36 -41.01 -10.01
C ASN A 20 -21.19 -41.25 -8.74
N ALA A 21 -20.59 -41.02 -7.58
CA ALA A 21 -21.30 -40.97 -6.30
C ALA A 21 -21.38 -39.51 -5.85
N ASP A 22 -22.49 -38.85 -6.16
CA ASP A 22 -22.72 -37.45 -5.83
C ASP A 22 -23.52 -37.32 -4.53
N PHE A 23 -23.00 -36.54 -3.59
CA PHE A 23 -23.68 -36.16 -2.35
C PHE A 23 -24.07 -34.69 -2.37
N TYR A 24 -25.17 -34.36 -1.71
CA TYR A 24 -25.71 -33.01 -1.67
C TYR A 24 -25.89 -32.54 -0.23
N VAL A 25 -25.49 -31.29 0.04
CA VAL A 25 -25.64 -30.60 1.32
C VAL A 25 -26.47 -29.34 1.10
N ALA A 26 -27.51 -29.10 1.90
CA ALA A 26 -28.39 -27.94 1.78
C ALA A 26 -28.78 -27.39 3.16
N THR A 27 -29.00 -26.08 3.28
CA THR A 27 -29.43 -25.44 4.55
C THR A 27 -30.80 -25.93 5.04
N ASN A 28 -31.64 -26.45 4.15
CA ASN A 28 -32.91 -27.12 4.45
C ASN A 28 -32.81 -28.67 4.44
N GLY A 29 -31.59 -29.21 4.44
CA GLY A 29 -31.32 -30.64 4.48
C GLY A 29 -31.53 -31.26 5.86
N ASN A 30 -31.26 -32.56 5.97
CA ASN A 30 -31.29 -33.31 7.23
C ASN A 30 -30.22 -34.40 7.19
N ASP A 31 -29.41 -34.55 8.24
CA ASP A 31 -28.31 -35.53 8.27
C ASP A 31 -28.76 -36.99 8.34
N ALA A 32 -30.05 -37.24 8.61
CA ALA A 32 -30.69 -38.54 8.45
C ALA A 32 -31.06 -38.88 6.99
N ASN A 33 -31.02 -37.91 6.07
CA ASN A 33 -31.28 -38.14 4.66
C ASN A 33 -30.18 -38.98 3.99
N PRO A 34 -30.43 -39.57 2.81
CA PRO A 34 -29.41 -40.31 2.06
C PRO A 34 -28.37 -39.43 1.34
N GLY A 35 -28.52 -38.10 1.34
CA GLY A 35 -27.59 -37.18 0.68
C GLY A 35 -27.82 -37.02 -0.82
N THR A 36 -28.99 -37.37 -1.34
CA THR A 36 -29.34 -37.16 -2.76
C THR A 36 -29.77 -35.72 -3.00
N LYS A 37 -29.82 -35.28 -4.27
CA LYS A 37 -30.28 -33.93 -4.61
C LYS A 37 -31.68 -33.60 -4.08
N ALA A 38 -32.57 -34.59 -4.01
CA ALA A 38 -33.94 -34.43 -3.50
C ALA A 38 -34.03 -34.52 -1.97
N LYS A 39 -33.11 -35.26 -1.33
CA LYS A 39 -33.02 -35.42 0.12
C LYS A 39 -31.55 -35.20 0.55
N PRO A 40 -31.10 -33.93 0.61
CA PRO A 40 -29.71 -33.60 0.92
C PRO A 40 -29.41 -33.73 2.41
N PHE A 41 -28.13 -33.91 2.75
CA PHE A 41 -27.63 -33.75 4.11
C PHE A 41 -27.74 -32.29 4.57
N ALA A 42 -27.72 -32.06 5.87
CA ALA A 42 -27.66 -30.71 6.45
C ALA A 42 -26.22 -30.22 6.60
N THR A 43 -25.27 -31.11 6.88
CA THR A 43 -23.90 -30.75 7.25
C THR A 43 -22.81 -31.32 6.34
N LEU A 44 -21.67 -30.63 6.29
CA LEU A 44 -20.45 -31.11 5.62
C LEU A 44 -19.86 -32.35 6.31
N ASP A 45 -19.90 -32.41 7.64
CA ASP A 45 -19.44 -33.58 8.41
C ASP A 45 -20.17 -34.85 7.98
N ARG A 46 -21.50 -34.79 7.88
CA ARG A 46 -22.29 -35.94 7.45
C ARG A 46 -21.97 -36.36 6.01
N ALA A 47 -21.75 -35.39 5.13
CA ALA A 47 -21.34 -35.66 3.75
C ALA A 47 -19.97 -36.33 3.67
N ARG A 48 -18.98 -35.87 4.44
CA ARG A 48 -17.65 -36.51 4.56
C ARG A 48 -17.79 -37.97 5.00
N ASP A 49 -18.60 -38.24 6.00
CA ASP A 49 -18.79 -39.61 6.49
C ASP A 49 -19.45 -40.50 5.42
N ALA A 50 -20.33 -39.93 4.58
CA ALA A 50 -20.88 -40.62 3.41
C ALA A 50 -19.83 -40.89 2.32
N VAL A 51 -18.91 -39.94 2.07
CA VAL A 51 -17.76 -40.13 1.17
C VAL A 51 -16.93 -41.33 1.62
N ARG A 52 -16.58 -41.40 2.91
CA ARG A 52 -15.81 -42.52 3.48
C ARG A 52 -16.50 -43.85 3.25
N GLN A 53 -17.81 -43.93 3.53
CA GLN A 53 -18.60 -45.14 3.30
C GLN A 53 -18.68 -45.51 1.80
N SER A 54 -18.90 -44.53 0.93
CA SER A 54 -18.99 -44.75 -0.52
C SER A 54 -17.68 -45.28 -1.10
N LYS A 55 -16.53 -44.83 -0.60
CA LYS A 55 -15.23 -45.33 -1.04
C LYS A 55 -15.00 -46.80 -0.66
N ILE A 56 -15.50 -47.23 0.50
CA ILE A 56 -15.44 -48.64 0.92
C ILE A 56 -16.32 -49.49 0.00
N GLN A 57 -17.52 -48.99 -0.33
CA GLN A 57 -18.49 -49.74 -1.15
C GLN A 57 -18.13 -49.78 -2.63
N ASN A 58 -17.68 -48.64 -3.18
CA ASN A 58 -17.41 -48.47 -4.62
C ASN A 58 -16.10 -47.67 -4.84
N PRO A 59 -14.92 -48.28 -4.67
CA PRO A 59 -13.62 -47.59 -4.74
C PRO A 59 -13.32 -46.91 -6.08
N GLN A 60 -14.00 -47.32 -7.15
CA GLN A 60 -13.83 -46.79 -8.50
C GLN A 60 -14.72 -45.57 -8.80
N SER A 61 -15.56 -45.14 -7.87
CA SER A 61 -16.47 -44.02 -8.12
C SER A 61 -15.77 -42.68 -7.97
N LYS A 62 -16.04 -41.74 -8.88
CA LYS A 62 -15.71 -40.33 -8.65
C LYS A 62 -16.72 -39.75 -7.66
N ILE A 63 -16.26 -38.92 -6.74
CA ILE A 63 -17.11 -38.42 -5.65
C ILE A 63 -17.14 -36.90 -5.68
N SER A 64 -18.35 -36.34 -5.80
CA SER A 64 -18.59 -34.90 -5.66
C SER A 64 -19.53 -34.65 -4.50
N VAL A 65 -19.17 -33.73 -3.62
CA VAL A 65 -20.02 -33.19 -2.57
C VAL A 65 -20.47 -31.80 -2.99
N PHE A 66 -21.71 -31.72 -3.47
CA PHE A 66 -22.34 -30.49 -3.91
C PHE A 66 -23.02 -29.77 -2.74
N VAL A 67 -22.58 -28.55 -2.45
CA VAL A 67 -23.17 -27.71 -1.41
C VAL A 67 -24.08 -26.67 -2.06
N ARG A 68 -25.34 -26.62 -1.66
CA ARG A 68 -26.36 -25.75 -2.26
C ARG A 68 -26.29 -24.33 -1.69
N ALA A 69 -26.94 -23.39 -2.36
CA ALA A 69 -26.98 -21.99 -1.96
C ALA A 69 -27.39 -21.81 -0.49
N GLY A 70 -26.68 -20.93 0.21
CA GLY A 70 -26.99 -20.59 1.60
C GLY A 70 -25.76 -20.23 2.41
N THR A 71 -26.03 -19.80 3.65
CA THR A 71 -25.02 -19.53 4.66
C THR A 71 -24.91 -20.74 5.59
N TYR A 72 -23.70 -21.25 5.75
CA TYR A 72 -23.36 -22.38 6.59
C TYR A 72 -22.44 -21.92 7.72
N GLU A 73 -23.02 -21.78 8.90
CA GLU A 73 -22.27 -21.44 10.12
C GLU A 73 -21.48 -22.66 10.59
N LEU A 74 -20.16 -22.57 10.51
CA LEU A 74 -19.23 -23.57 11.00
C LEU A 74 -18.85 -23.21 12.44
N THR A 75 -19.28 -24.05 13.38
CA THR A 75 -18.94 -23.89 14.81
C THR A 75 -17.63 -24.55 15.21
N LYS A 76 -17.04 -25.32 14.28
CA LYS A 76 -15.73 -25.99 14.40
C LYS A 76 -15.10 -26.12 13.01
N THR A 77 -13.78 -26.32 12.96
CA THR A 77 -13.07 -26.61 11.71
C THR A 77 -13.57 -27.89 11.06
N PHE A 78 -13.90 -27.82 9.77
CA PHE A 78 -14.21 -28.99 8.95
C PHE A 78 -12.92 -29.70 8.54
N LYS A 79 -12.68 -30.87 9.13
CA LYS A 79 -11.44 -31.64 8.95
C LYS A 79 -11.61 -32.77 7.94
N LEU A 80 -10.65 -32.88 7.04
CA LEU A 80 -10.42 -33.97 6.10
C LEU A 80 -9.08 -34.63 6.42
N ALA A 81 -9.08 -35.96 6.51
CA ALA A 81 -7.94 -36.78 6.88
C ALA A 81 -7.67 -37.86 5.82
N ALA A 82 -6.68 -38.73 6.05
CA ALA A 82 -6.24 -39.72 5.07
C ALA A 82 -7.40 -40.62 4.56
N GLU A 83 -8.41 -40.91 5.39
CA GLU A 83 -9.58 -41.69 5.02
C GLU A 83 -10.47 -41.01 3.98
N ASP A 84 -10.33 -39.70 3.80
CA ASP A 84 -11.09 -38.88 2.86
C ASP A 84 -10.45 -38.84 1.47
N SER A 85 -9.20 -39.29 1.32
CA SER A 85 -8.39 -39.14 0.10
C SER A 85 -9.05 -39.67 -1.17
N GLY A 86 -8.92 -38.96 -2.28
CA GLY A 86 -9.23 -39.51 -3.61
C GLY A 86 -8.05 -40.30 -4.19
N SER A 87 -8.11 -40.47 -5.51
CA SER A 87 -6.96 -40.83 -6.35
C SER A 87 -6.94 -39.98 -7.61
N GLU A 88 -5.89 -40.04 -8.40
CA GLU A 88 -5.81 -39.38 -9.72
C GLU A 88 -7.04 -39.69 -10.61
N LYS A 89 -7.53 -40.94 -10.57
CA LYS A 89 -8.68 -41.38 -11.36
C LYS A 89 -10.03 -41.05 -10.71
N THR A 90 -10.05 -40.99 -9.37
CA THR A 90 -11.25 -40.81 -8.55
C THR A 90 -11.02 -39.74 -7.48
N PRO A 91 -10.82 -38.47 -7.88
CA PRO A 91 -10.65 -37.40 -6.91
C PRO A 91 -11.94 -37.15 -6.13
N VAL A 92 -11.82 -36.58 -4.92
CA VAL A 92 -12.96 -36.14 -4.13
C VAL A 92 -13.06 -34.62 -4.22
N VAL A 93 -14.22 -34.12 -4.65
CA VAL A 93 -14.43 -32.68 -4.86
C VAL A 93 -15.54 -32.19 -3.94
N TYR A 94 -15.22 -31.26 -3.04
CA TYR A 94 -16.20 -30.44 -2.33
C TYR A 94 -16.44 -29.17 -3.13
N TRP A 95 -17.67 -28.98 -3.60
CA TRP A 95 -18.00 -27.96 -4.59
C TRP A 95 -19.25 -27.19 -4.19
N ALA A 96 -19.15 -25.87 -4.06
CA ALA A 96 -20.31 -25.00 -4.13
C ALA A 96 -21.06 -25.25 -5.44
N TYR A 97 -22.36 -25.52 -5.37
CA TYR A 97 -23.12 -25.93 -6.54
C TYR A 97 -22.97 -24.87 -7.65
N PRO A 98 -22.73 -25.27 -8.91
CA PRO A 98 -22.39 -24.31 -9.96
C PRO A 98 -23.39 -23.15 -10.06
N LYS A 99 -22.88 -21.91 -10.03
CA LYS A 99 -23.64 -20.64 -10.06
C LYS A 99 -24.49 -20.34 -8.81
N GLU A 100 -24.45 -21.19 -7.79
CA GLU A 100 -25.05 -20.90 -6.49
C GLU A 100 -24.02 -20.24 -5.57
N LYS A 101 -24.48 -19.31 -4.73
CA LYS A 101 -23.63 -18.65 -3.73
C LYS A 101 -23.68 -19.45 -2.43
N VAL A 102 -22.54 -20.01 -2.05
CA VAL A 102 -22.37 -20.76 -0.80
C VAL A 102 -21.41 -20.00 0.09
N LEU A 103 -21.90 -19.53 1.23
CA LEU A 103 -21.11 -18.84 2.23
C LEU A 103 -20.79 -19.80 3.37
N LEU A 104 -19.50 -20.11 3.57
CA LEU A 104 -19.00 -20.78 4.76
C LEU A 104 -18.52 -19.70 5.74
N ILE A 105 -19.15 -19.62 6.90
CA ILE A 105 -18.84 -18.60 7.91
C ILE A 105 -18.34 -19.27 9.18
N GLY A 106 -17.13 -18.92 9.62
CA GLY A 106 -16.41 -19.55 10.75
C GLY A 106 -16.76 -18.94 12.11
N GLY A 107 -17.90 -18.27 12.15
CA GLY A 107 -18.32 -17.43 13.24
C GLY A 107 -19.80 -17.56 13.50
N LYS A 108 -20.21 -17.00 14.64
CA LYS A 108 -21.58 -17.02 15.10
C LYS A 108 -22.16 -15.62 15.04
N ARG A 109 -23.45 -15.54 14.69
CA ARG A 109 -24.19 -14.28 14.69
C ARG A 109 -24.37 -13.75 16.11
N ILE A 110 -24.11 -12.46 16.28
CA ILE A 110 -24.37 -11.73 17.53
C ILE A 110 -25.73 -11.04 17.41
N THR A 111 -26.58 -11.26 18.40
CA THR A 111 -27.94 -10.71 18.48
C THR A 111 -28.19 -10.15 19.88
N GLY A 112 -29.39 -9.61 20.14
CA GLY A 112 -29.74 -9.10 21.47
C GLY A 112 -29.04 -7.79 21.84
N PHE A 113 -28.65 -6.97 20.85
CA PHE A 113 -28.08 -5.66 21.10
C PHE A 113 -29.07 -4.75 21.84
N MET A 114 -28.62 -4.17 22.94
CA MET A 114 -29.34 -3.20 23.76
C MET A 114 -28.59 -1.87 23.78
N PRO A 115 -29.29 -0.73 23.90
CA PRO A 115 -28.63 0.55 24.15
C PRO A 115 -27.74 0.51 25.39
N HIS A 116 -26.56 1.14 25.32
CA HIS A 116 -25.66 1.31 26.47
C HIS A 116 -25.43 2.78 26.81
N ARG A 117 -24.76 3.52 25.94
CA ARG A 117 -24.43 4.95 26.14
C ARG A 117 -24.27 5.65 24.79
N GLY A 118 -24.98 6.77 24.60
CA GLY A 118 -24.93 7.48 23.32
C GLY A 118 -25.33 6.56 22.17
N GLN A 119 -24.46 6.42 21.17
CA GLN A 119 -24.64 5.51 20.02
C GLN A 119 -24.07 4.11 20.25
N ILE A 120 -23.45 3.85 21.40
CA ILE A 120 -22.87 2.55 21.74
C ILE A 120 -23.99 1.59 22.16
N LEU A 121 -23.99 0.43 21.52
CA LEU A 121 -24.82 -0.72 21.84
C LEU A 121 -23.99 -1.75 22.61
N LYS A 122 -24.68 -2.66 23.31
CA LYS A 122 -24.05 -3.79 23.99
C LYS A 122 -24.81 -5.09 23.76
N ALA A 123 -24.12 -6.22 23.67
CA ALA A 123 -24.71 -7.56 23.57
C ALA A 123 -23.99 -8.60 24.45
N ASP A 124 -24.76 -9.40 25.19
CA ASP A 124 -24.24 -10.51 26.02
C ASP A 124 -23.80 -11.66 25.13
N VAL A 125 -22.50 -11.73 24.86
CA VAL A 125 -21.93 -12.78 24.01
C VAL A 125 -21.76 -14.09 24.80
N GLY A 126 -21.70 -14.03 26.13
CA GLY A 126 -21.69 -15.21 26.99
C GLY A 126 -23.00 -16.00 26.89
N ALA A 127 -24.15 -15.30 26.93
CA ALA A 127 -25.47 -15.90 26.71
C ALA A 127 -25.61 -16.51 25.29
N LEU A 128 -24.84 -16.01 24.33
CA LEU A 128 -24.75 -16.55 22.97
C LEU A 128 -23.74 -17.70 22.85
N GLY A 129 -23.10 -18.14 23.93
CA GLY A 129 -22.19 -19.28 23.95
C GLY A 129 -20.79 -18.99 23.41
N PHE A 130 -20.37 -17.71 23.34
CA PHE A 130 -18.98 -17.39 23.10
C PHE A 130 -18.16 -17.67 24.37
N THR A 131 -17.18 -18.57 24.27
CA THR A 131 -16.30 -18.96 25.38
C THR A 131 -14.85 -18.52 25.20
N ASN A 132 -14.50 -17.99 24.01
CA ASN A 132 -13.15 -17.57 23.64
C ASN A 132 -13.11 -16.08 23.26
N TYR A 133 -11.97 -15.43 23.49
CA TYR A 133 -11.74 -14.04 23.13
C TYR A 133 -11.47 -13.88 21.63
N PHE A 134 -12.52 -13.55 20.86
CA PHE A 134 -12.37 -13.19 19.46
C PHE A 134 -11.71 -11.81 19.31
N ARG A 135 -10.97 -11.63 18.22
CA ARG A 135 -10.26 -10.36 17.91
C ARG A 135 -10.80 -9.64 16.68
N GLN A 136 -11.91 -10.13 16.15
CA GLN A 136 -12.51 -9.65 14.92
C GLN A 136 -14.01 -9.54 15.12
N LEU A 137 -14.60 -8.47 14.61
CA LEU A 137 -16.03 -8.26 14.55
C LEU A 137 -16.38 -7.83 13.13
N PHE A 138 -17.45 -8.37 12.58
CA PHE A 138 -17.89 -8.07 11.22
C PHE A 138 -19.31 -7.55 11.24
N LEU A 139 -19.58 -6.46 10.51
CA LEU A 139 -20.90 -5.92 10.25
C LEU A 139 -21.18 -6.08 8.75
N ASP A 140 -22.12 -6.95 8.39
CA ASP A 140 -22.53 -7.18 7.00
C ASP A 140 -21.34 -7.47 6.06
N GLY A 141 -20.46 -8.37 6.49
CA GLY A 141 -19.26 -8.76 5.76
C GLY A 141 -18.15 -7.69 5.74
N LYS A 142 -18.23 -6.62 6.54
CA LYS A 142 -17.15 -5.63 6.71
C LYS A 142 -16.51 -5.74 8.09
N ARG A 143 -15.18 -5.78 8.16
CA ARG A 143 -14.42 -5.79 9.41
C ARG A 143 -14.55 -4.48 10.17
N MET A 144 -14.92 -4.56 11.45
CA MET A 144 -15.00 -3.42 12.37
C MET A 144 -13.71 -3.24 13.15
N GLN A 145 -13.42 -2.00 13.55
CA GLN A 145 -12.17 -1.62 14.19
C GLN A 145 -12.21 -1.97 15.67
N LEU A 146 -11.24 -2.74 16.17
CA LEU A 146 -11.09 -2.87 17.62
C LEU A 146 -10.68 -1.50 18.19
N ALA A 147 -11.42 -1.02 19.20
CA ALA A 147 -11.25 0.28 19.83
C ALA A 147 -9.78 0.55 20.14
N ARG A 148 -9.25 1.69 19.68
CA ARG A 148 -7.81 1.99 19.75
C ARG A 148 -7.48 3.47 19.86
N TYR A 149 -6.37 3.75 20.53
CA TYR A 149 -5.70 5.03 20.52
C TYR A 149 -4.36 5.02 19.77
N PRO A 150 -4.10 5.99 18.88
CA PRO A 150 -5.08 6.88 18.27
C PRO A 150 -6.06 6.12 17.37
N ASN A 151 -7.20 6.75 17.11
CA ASN A 151 -8.23 6.18 16.24
C ASN A 151 -7.66 5.88 14.86
N TYR A 152 -8.15 4.80 14.26
CA TYR A 152 -7.79 4.46 12.89
C TYR A 152 -8.37 5.49 11.92
N ASP A 153 -7.53 5.98 11.01
CA ASP A 153 -7.96 6.88 9.93
C ASP A 153 -8.11 6.07 8.62
N PRO A 154 -9.35 5.85 8.14
CA PRO A 154 -9.57 5.08 6.91
C PRO A 154 -9.13 5.84 5.64
N VAL A 155 -8.94 7.15 5.70
CA VAL A 155 -8.49 7.99 4.57
C VAL A 155 -6.96 8.06 4.51
N ASN A 156 -6.33 8.01 5.68
CA ASN A 156 -4.88 7.90 5.81
C ASN A 156 -4.53 6.63 6.61
N PRO A 157 -4.50 5.44 5.99
CA PRO A 157 -4.17 4.19 6.68
C PRO A 157 -2.75 4.17 7.27
N ASN A 158 -1.90 5.10 6.81
CA ASN A 158 -0.56 5.36 7.32
C ASN A 158 -0.53 6.33 8.52
N GLY A 159 -1.66 6.97 8.83
CA GLY A 159 -1.91 7.83 9.98
C GLY A 159 -2.48 7.09 11.17
N GLY A 160 -2.95 7.83 12.18
CA GLY A 160 -3.55 7.26 13.40
C GLY A 160 -2.54 6.57 14.33
N PHE A 161 -1.28 7.01 14.35
CA PHE A 161 -0.23 6.48 15.23
C PHE A 161 0.17 7.49 16.30
N ALA A 162 0.45 6.99 17.50
CA ALA A 162 1.23 7.71 18.49
C ALA A 162 2.73 7.42 18.27
N TYR A 163 3.57 8.25 18.86
CA TYR A 163 5.03 8.17 18.69
C TYR A 163 5.71 8.24 20.04
N VAL A 164 6.68 7.35 20.27
CA VAL A 164 7.48 7.35 21.50
C VAL A 164 8.17 8.70 21.66
N ASP A 165 8.04 9.30 22.84
CA ASP A 165 8.57 10.62 23.15
C ASP A 165 10.09 10.60 23.37
N GLY A 166 10.74 11.73 23.10
CA GLY A 166 12.18 11.93 23.27
C GLY A 166 12.92 12.35 21.99
N PRO A 167 14.23 12.67 22.11
CA PRO A 167 15.04 13.09 20.98
C PRO A 167 15.24 11.92 20.02
N LEU A 168 15.07 12.19 18.71
CA LEU A 168 15.24 11.17 17.69
C LEU A 168 16.68 10.65 17.66
N PRO A 169 16.88 9.32 17.69
CA PRO A 169 18.17 8.69 17.42
C PRO A 169 18.81 9.19 16.12
N LYS A 170 20.14 9.31 16.13
CA LYS A 170 20.94 9.49 14.91
C LYS A 170 21.06 8.15 14.19
N ASP A 171 21.08 8.16 12.86
CA ASP A 171 21.25 6.94 12.05
C ASP A 171 22.57 6.19 12.38
N SER A 172 23.62 6.90 12.78
CA SER A 172 24.91 6.31 13.20
C SER A 172 24.84 5.47 14.48
N ASP A 173 23.73 5.55 15.23
CA ASP A 173 23.55 4.86 16.50
C ASP A 173 22.63 3.63 16.37
N LYS A 174 22.32 3.22 15.13
CA LYS A 174 21.34 2.18 14.77
C LYS A 174 21.53 0.83 15.47
N TYR A 175 22.78 0.44 15.77
CA TYR A 175 23.12 -0.85 16.39
C TYR A 175 23.71 -0.71 17.80
N LYS A 176 23.68 0.49 18.39
CA LYS A 176 24.24 0.73 19.72
C LYS A 176 23.15 0.62 20.77
N GLU A 177 23.39 -0.16 21.80
CA GLU A 177 22.56 -0.08 23.01
C GLU A 177 22.76 1.28 23.67
N LYS A 178 21.65 1.88 24.09
CA LYS A 178 21.66 3.15 24.82
C LYS A 178 20.71 3.08 26.01
N PRO A 179 21.02 3.77 27.12
CA PRO A 179 20.15 3.78 28.30
C PRO A 179 18.71 4.24 28.02
N GLU A 180 18.51 5.13 27.05
CA GLU A 180 17.19 5.60 26.62
C GLU A 180 16.37 4.56 25.83
N TYR A 181 17.00 3.49 25.32
CA TYR A 181 16.32 2.44 24.58
C TYR A 181 15.77 1.42 25.56
N ARG A 182 14.50 1.59 25.91
CA ARG A 182 13.89 0.81 26.98
C ARG A 182 13.34 -0.49 26.41
N PRO A 183 13.78 -1.67 26.88
CA PRO A 183 13.39 -2.94 26.28
C PRO A 183 11.89 -3.23 26.41
N ARG A 184 11.19 -2.59 27.34
CA ARG A 184 9.77 -2.88 27.64
C ARG A 184 8.93 -1.65 27.98
N GLN A 185 9.44 -0.43 27.83
CA GLN A 185 8.71 0.77 28.24
C GLN A 185 8.57 1.77 27.10
N ILE A 186 7.36 2.26 26.90
CA ILE A 186 7.06 3.36 25.98
C ILE A 186 6.90 4.63 26.80
N CYS A 187 7.75 5.62 26.53
CA CYS A 187 7.51 6.98 26.99
C CYS A 187 6.53 7.65 26.02
N TYR A 188 5.34 8.03 26.48
CA TYR A 188 4.34 8.70 25.63
C TYR A 188 4.39 10.22 25.78
N LYS A 189 3.98 10.96 24.74
CA LYS A 189 3.97 12.42 24.78
C LYS A 189 2.92 12.92 25.77
N ALA A 190 3.13 14.08 26.37
CA ALA A 190 2.14 14.66 27.27
C ALA A 190 0.75 14.84 26.61
N SER A 191 0.71 15.13 25.31
CA SER A 191 -0.52 15.21 24.50
C SER A 191 -1.23 13.87 24.31
N ASP A 192 -0.50 12.76 24.45
CA ASP A 192 -1.00 11.39 24.32
C ASP A 192 -1.46 10.80 25.67
N ALA A 193 -1.47 11.59 26.74
CA ALA A 193 -1.92 11.13 28.05
C ALA A 193 -3.38 10.67 27.99
N ARG A 194 -3.65 9.50 28.56
CA ARG A 194 -4.98 8.89 28.62
C ARG A 194 -5.31 8.41 30.03
N SER A 195 -6.60 8.33 30.33
CA SER A 195 -7.10 7.84 31.60
C SER A 195 -7.82 6.51 31.41
N TRP A 196 -7.04 5.44 31.42
CA TRP A 196 -7.55 4.07 31.39
C TRP A 196 -7.77 3.55 32.82
N ALA A 197 -8.94 2.96 33.07
CA ALA A 197 -9.25 2.32 34.34
C ALA A 197 -8.52 0.98 34.49
N HIS A 198 -8.44 0.22 33.38
CA HIS A 198 -7.86 -1.13 33.32
C HIS A 198 -6.83 -1.23 32.18
N PRO A 199 -5.68 -0.53 32.26
CA PRO A 199 -4.69 -0.56 31.19
C PRO A 199 -4.15 -1.97 30.88
N GLU A 200 -4.14 -2.88 31.85
CA GLU A 200 -3.60 -4.24 31.76
C GLU A 200 -4.34 -5.16 30.77
N ILE A 201 -5.58 -4.84 30.39
CA ILE A 201 -6.34 -5.61 29.38
C ILE A 201 -6.01 -5.16 27.95
N ALA A 202 -5.29 -4.04 27.80
CA ALA A 202 -4.92 -3.49 26.52
C ALA A 202 -3.72 -4.24 25.91
N GLU A 203 -3.58 -4.09 24.59
CA GLU A 203 -2.35 -4.46 23.90
C GLU A 203 -1.79 -3.27 23.14
N VAL A 204 -0.47 -3.16 23.16
CA VAL A 204 0.28 -2.21 22.35
C VAL A 204 0.70 -2.91 21.08
N ILE A 205 0.35 -2.30 19.94
CA ILE A 205 0.95 -2.64 18.66
C ILE A 205 2.04 -1.61 18.38
N TYR A 206 3.29 -2.07 18.35
CA TYR A 206 4.42 -1.19 18.10
C TYR A 206 5.22 -1.65 16.89
N PHE A 207 5.86 -0.69 16.24
CA PHE A 207 6.72 -0.86 15.10
C PHE A 207 8.16 -0.55 15.53
N PRO A 208 8.98 -1.57 15.86
CA PRO A 208 10.38 -1.35 16.19
C PRO A 208 11.09 -0.68 15.02
N TRP A 209 12.03 0.23 15.25
CA TRP A 209 12.37 1.20 14.20
C TRP A 209 12.85 0.74 12.83
N HIS A 210 13.40 -0.47 12.64
CA HIS A 210 13.60 -0.96 11.26
C HIS A 210 12.29 -1.03 10.48
N ASN A 211 11.17 -1.10 11.21
CA ASN A 211 9.79 -0.97 10.76
C ASN A 211 9.43 -1.93 9.62
N TRP A 212 10.22 -3.01 9.50
CA TRP A 212 9.99 -4.22 8.71
C TRP A 212 8.80 -5.06 9.19
N LEU A 213 8.40 -4.93 10.46
CA LEU A 213 7.30 -5.68 11.08
C LEU A 213 6.66 -4.87 12.22
N ASN A 214 5.48 -5.30 12.66
CA ASN A 214 4.88 -4.87 13.93
C ASN A 214 4.84 -6.03 14.93
N ILE A 215 4.80 -5.68 16.22
CA ILE A 215 4.69 -6.64 17.32
C ILE A 215 3.53 -6.20 18.21
N SER A 216 2.72 -7.18 18.64
CA SER A 216 1.77 -6.99 19.73
C SER A 216 2.34 -7.47 21.05
N VAL A 217 2.17 -6.64 22.08
CA VAL A 217 2.49 -6.97 23.46
C VAL A 217 1.40 -6.46 24.39
N PRO A 218 0.88 -7.29 25.33
CA PRO A 218 0.00 -6.83 26.38
C PRO A 218 0.67 -5.79 27.28
N VAL A 219 -0.11 -4.82 27.74
CA VAL A 219 0.30 -3.82 28.72
C VAL A 219 0.35 -4.45 30.11
N ALA A 220 1.40 -4.17 30.87
CA ALA A 220 1.55 -4.58 32.26
C ALA A 220 1.07 -3.49 33.23
N SER A 221 1.45 -2.23 32.98
CA SER A 221 1.06 -1.09 33.81
C SER A 221 1.26 0.23 33.07
N VAL A 222 0.62 1.30 33.58
CA VAL A 222 0.81 2.67 33.11
C VAL A 222 1.12 3.59 34.28
N ASP A 223 2.25 4.28 34.20
CA ASP A 223 2.65 5.35 35.12
C ASP A 223 2.33 6.71 34.47
N LYS A 224 1.38 7.45 35.05
CA LYS A 224 0.93 8.74 34.52
C LYS A 224 1.89 9.88 34.84
N GLU A 225 2.59 9.81 35.97
CA GLU A 225 3.54 10.85 36.38
C GLU A 225 4.80 10.80 35.52
N GLN A 226 5.30 9.58 35.25
CA GLN A 226 6.48 9.37 34.42
C GLN A 226 6.17 9.27 32.93
N ARG A 227 4.90 9.24 32.56
CA ARG A 227 4.41 9.03 31.17
C ARG A 227 4.89 7.73 30.55
N LEU A 228 4.82 6.62 31.30
CA LEU A 228 5.33 5.32 30.87
C LEU A 228 4.20 4.30 30.71
N ILE A 229 4.18 3.61 29.58
CA ILE A 229 3.47 2.34 29.40
C ILE A 229 4.51 1.22 29.52
N THR A 230 4.35 0.32 30.49
CA THR A 230 5.21 -0.85 30.68
C THR A 230 4.56 -2.07 30.05
N LEU A 231 5.31 -2.81 29.24
CA LEU A 231 4.87 -4.02 28.56
C LEU A 231 5.19 -5.28 29.39
N THR A 232 4.39 -6.32 29.20
CA THR A 232 4.53 -7.62 29.90
C THR A 232 5.80 -8.40 29.55
N ARG A 233 6.43 -8.10 28.41
CA ARG A 233 7.69 -8.71 27.98
C ARG A 233 8.51 -7.72 27.15
N ASP A 234 9.79 -8.05 26.99
CA ASP A 234 10.68 -7.28 26.13
C ASP A 234 10.16 -7.25 24.68
N ALA A 235 10.25 -6.06 24.11
CA ALA A 235 9.93 -5.70 22.74
C ALA A 235 11.10 -6.03 21.79
N LYS A 236 11.68 -7.23 21.92
CA LYS A 236 12.80 -7.71 21.08
C LYS A 236 12.31 -8.39 19.81
N THR A 237 13.02 -8.18 18.70
CA THR A 237 12.88 -8.95 17.46
C THR A 237 13.60 -10.29 17.60
N HIS A 238 13.17 -11.32 16.85
CA HIS A 238 13.60 -12.71 17.03
C HIS A 238 15.03 -13.05 16.58
N GLU A 239 15.85 -12.06 16.20
CA GLU A 239 17.09 -12.31 15.45
C GLU A 239 18.36 -11.72 16.07
N GLY A 240 18.44 -11.64 17.41
CA GLY A 240 19.68 -11.23 18.07
C GLY A 240 20.12 -9.78 17.79
N TYR A 241 19.35 -9.00 17.03
CA TYR A 241 19.58 -7.57 16.90
C TYR A 241 19.35 -6.89 18.26
N PRO A 242 20.31 -6.09 18.76
CA PRO A 242 20.11 -5.32 19.99
C PRO A 242 18.93 -4.36 19.79
N GLY A 243 17.93 -4.43 20.66
CA GLY A 243 16.68 -3.70 20.44
C GLY A 243 15.90 -3.43 21.72
N GLY A 244 15.67 -2.15 21.99
CA GLY A 244 14.64 -1.64 22.88
C GLY A 244 13.73 -0.67 22.13
N ILE A 245 12.67 -0.21 22.78
CA ILE A 245 11.74 0.79 22.26
C ILE A 245 12.44 2.16 22.24
N ARG A 246 12.41 2.85 21.10
CA ARG A 246 13.16 4.08 20.86
C ARG A 246 12.26 5.29 20.64
N PRO A 247 12.72 6.51 20.97
CA PRO A 247 12.03 7.74 20.58
C PRO A 247 11.74 7.79 19.06
N GLY A 248 10.51 8.19 18.72
CA GLY A 248 10.00 8.27 17.35
C GLY A 248 9.42 6.96 16.80
N ASP A 249 9.55 5.82 17.49
CA ASP A 249 8.90 4.57 17.07
C ASP A 249 7.38 4.74 17.09
N ARG A 250 6.71 4.15 16.08
CA ARG A 250 5.24 4.24 15.94
C ARG A 250 4.58 3.17 16.80
N TYR A 251 3.49 3.54 17.45
CA TYR A 251 2.64 2.58 18.15
C TYR A 251 1.19 3.04 18.20
N TYR A 252 0.31 2.11 18.54
CA TYR A 252 -1.05 2.38 19.00
C TYR A 252 -1.42 1.38 20.09
N VAL A 253 -2.37 1.76 20.94
CA VAL A 253 -2.90 0.94 22.03
C VAL A 253 -4.32 0.56 21.66
N ARG A 254 -4.74 -0.68 21.90
CA ARG A 254 -6.10 -1.13 21.56
C ARG A 254 -6.69 -2.02 22.64
N ASN A 255 -7.99 -2.31 22.50
CA ASN A 255 -8.79 -3.15 23.40
C ASN A 255 -9.11 -2.47 24.75
N LEU A 256 -9.57 -1.21 24.70
CA LEU A 256 -9.97 -0.43 25.88
C LEU A 256 -11.36 0.18 25.65
N MET A 257 -12.19 0.20 26.69
CA MET A 257 -13.55 0.76 26.63
C MET A 257 -13.52 2.29 26.47
N GLU A 258 -12.52 2.94 27.06
CA GLU A 258 -12.34 4.39 27.03
C GLU A 258 -11.96 4.89 25.62
N GLU A 259 -11.42 4.02 24.78
CA GLU A 259 -11.07 4.30 23.39
C GLU A 259 -12.15 3.80 22.41
N LEU A 260 -13.32 3.38 22.90
CA LEU A 260 -14.51 3.15 22.06
C LEU A 260 -15.20 4.51 21.87
N ASP A 261 -14.66 5.33 20.97
CA ASP A 261 -15.04 6.74 20.84
C ASP A 261 -15.37 7.17 19.41
N SER A 262 -15.26 6.26 18.44
CA SER A 262 -15.53 6.52 17.02
C SER A 262 -16.50 5.51 16.40
N PRO A 263 -17.33 5.93 15.41
CA PRO A 263 -18.20 5.01 14.69
C PRO A 263 -17.40 3.88 14.01
N GLY A 264 -17.88 2.64 14.15
CA GLY A 264 -17.22 1.44 13.65
C GLY A 264 -16.30 0.75 14.66
N GLU A 265 -16.08 1.35 15.82
CA GLU A 265 -15.27 0.75 16.88
C GLU A 265 -16.05 -0.21 17.77
N TRP A 266 -15.36 -1.19 18.34
CA TRP A 266 -15.91 -2.12 19.32
C TRP A 266 -14.90 -2.50 20.40
N PHE A 267 -15.41 -2.92 21.55
CA PHE A 267 -14.66 -3.39 22.71
C PHE A 267 -15.32 -4.65 23.29
N LEU A 268 -14.53 -5.65 23.68
CA LEU A 268 -15.02 -6.85 24.34
C LEU A 268 -14.57 -6.86 25.80
N ASP A 269 -15.52 -6.67 26.71
CA ASP A 269 -15.34 -6.91 28.14
C ASP A 269 -15.35 -8.42 28.37
N ARG A 270 -14.13 -8.93 28.53
CA ARG A 270 -13.80 -10.34 28.64
C ARG A 270 -14.30 -10.97 29.93
N GLU A 271 -14.26 -10.23 31.03
CA GLU A 271 -14.67 -10.72 32.34
C GLU A 271 -16.18 -10.85 32.43
N LYS A 272 -16.91 -9.93 31.79
CA LYS A 272 -18.37 -9.92 31.79
C LYS A 272 -18.98 -10.61 30.57
N SER A 273 -18.16 -11.14 29.66
CA SER A 273 -18.59 -11.69 28.37
C SER A 273 -19.53 -10.74 27.61
N MET A 274 -19.15 -9.46 27.56
CA MET A 274 -19.97 -8.37 27.05
C MET A 274 -19.28 -7.65 25.88
N LEU A 275 -19.90 -7.69 24.70
CA LEU A 275 -19.51 -6.85 23.58
C LEU A 275 -20.14 -5.45 23.71
N TYR A 276 -19.33 -4.42 23.49
CA TYR A 276 -19.74 -3.03 23.28
C TYR A 276 -19.37 -2.61 21.86
N PHE A 277 -20.28 -1.99 21.13
CA PHE A 277 -20.11 -1.68 19.71
C PHE A 277 -20.76 -0.34 19.37
N TRP A 278 -20.02 0.58 18.76
CA TRP A 278 -20.57 1.77 18.11
C TRP A 278 -20.74 1.46 16.61
N PRO A 279 -21.94 1.07 16.15
CA PRO A 279 -22.12 0.77 14.74
C PRO A 279 -22.08 2.07 13.89
N PRO A 280 -21.46 2.05 12.70
CA PRO A 280 -21.35 3.23 11.83
C PRO A 280 -22.70 3.66 11.23
N LYS A 281 -23.71 2.79 11.29
CA LYS A 281 -25.10 3.01 10.87
C LYS A 281 -26.04 2.16 11.74
N PRO A 282 -27.34 2.49 11.84
CA PRO A 282 -28.30 1.68 12.59
C PRO A 282 -28.28 0.20 12.18
N LEU A 283 -28.37 -0.72 13.14
CA LEU A 283 -28.26 -2.17 12.91
C LEU A 283 -29.49 -2.83 12.26
N ALA A 284 -30.58 -2.10 12.05
CA ALA A 284 -31.80 -2.68 11.48
C ALA A 284 -31.52 -3.30 10.09
N GLY A 285 -31.76 -4.60 9.95
CA GLY A 285 -31.51 -5.36 8.72
C GLY A 285 -30.04 -5.71 8.45
N LEU A 286 -29.13 -5.45 9.40
CA LEU A 286 -27.71 -5.80 9.30
C LEU A 286 -27.37 -6.97 10.22
N GLU A 287 -26.32 -7.70 9.87
CA GLU A 287 -25.86 -8.86 10.64
C GLU A 287 -24.48 -8.59 11.23
N VAL A 288 -24.31 -8.97 12.50
CA VAL A 288 -23.03 -8.85 13.21
C VAL A 288 -22.51 -10.25 13.48
N TYR A 289 -21.27 -10.53 13.11
CA TYR A 289 -20.61 -11.83 13.29
C TYR A 289 -19.28 -11.68 14.01
N ALA A 290 -18.93 -12.68 14.81
CA ALA A 290 -17.61 -12.85 15.39
C ALA A 290 -17.13 -14.30 15.23
N PRO A 291 -15.83 -14.52 15.01
CA PRO A 291 -15.28 -15.85 14.76
C PRO A 291 -15.42 -16.74 15.99
N THR A 292 -15.70 -18.02 15.73
CA THR A 292 -15.73 -19.11 16.71
C THR A 292 -14.78 -20.25 16.35
N THR A 293 -14.27 -20.25 15.11
CA THR A 293 -13.32 -21.25 14.60
C THR A 293 -11.96 -20.64 14.31
N ASP A 294 -10.91 -21.44 14.49
CA ASP A 294 -9.58 -21.13 13.98
C ASP A 294 -9.56 -21.25 12.44
N ASN A 295 -9.49 -22.47 11.90
CA ASN A 295 -9.62 -22.69 10.45
C ASN A 295 -11.07 -23.02 10.06
N LEU A 296 -11.50 -22.63 8.84
CA LEU A 296 -12.78 -23.14 8.29
C LEU A 296 -12.62 -24.58 7.84
N ILE A 297 -11.62 -24.85 6.99
CA ILE A 297 -11.34 -26.17 6.42
C ILE A 297 -9.88 -26.55 6.68
N GLU A 298 -9.65 -27.80 7.08
CA GLU A 298 -8.31 -28.37 7.23
C GLU A 298 -8.21 -29.70 6.47
N ILE A 299 -7.24 -29.79 5.56
CA ILE A 299 -6.81 -31.01 4.89
C ILE A 299 -5.53 -31.48 5.58
N GLY A 300 -5.64 -32.55 6.36
CA GLY A 300 -4.59 -33.06 7.22
C GLY A 300 -3.55 -33.93 6.50
N ALA A 301 -2.55 -34.36 7.25
CA ALA A 301 -1.42 -35.13 6.73
C ALA A 301 -1.85 -36.44 6.08
N ASN A 302 -1.11 -36.87 5.05
CA ASN A 302 -1.35 -38.09 4.28
C ASN A 302 -2.72 -38.13 3.59
N THR A 303 -3.35 -36.95 3.39
CA THR A 303 -4.57 -36.82 2.58
C THR A 303 -4.20 -36.51 1.14
N GLU A 304 -4.89 -37.12 0.18
CA GLU A 304 -4.59 -36.91 -1.24
C GLU A 304 -5.81 -36.64 -2.12
N TRP A 305 -5.61 -35.94 -3.24
CA TRP A 305 -6.60 -35.78 -4.32
C TRP A 305 -7.95 -35.19 -3.86
N ILE A 306 -7.90 -34.23 -2.94
CA ILE A 306 -9.05 -33.44 -2.48
C ILE A 306 -9.08 -32.10 -3.23
N THR A 307 -10.26 -31.70 -3.69
CA THR A 307 -10.49 -30.34 -4.22
C THR A 307 -11.54 -29.61 -3.40
N ILE A 308 -11.25 -28.37 -3.00
CA ILE A 308 -12.19 -27.43 -2.36
C ILE A 308 -12.47 -26.30 -3.34
N ARG A 309 -13.73 -26.17 -3.79
CA ARG A 309 -14.07 -25.31 -4.93
C ARG A 309 -15.33 -24.47 -4.78
N GLY A 310 -15.23 -23.21 -5.20
CA GLY A 310 -16.38 -22.33 -5.49
C GLY A 310 -17.04 -21.66 -4.28
N PHE A 311 -16.45 -21.77 -3.09
CA PHE A 311 -17.06 -21.24 -1.87
C PHE A 311 -16.70 -19.77 -1.67
N THR A 312 -17.62 -19.02 -1.04
CA THR A 312 -17.24 -17.82 -0.28
C THR A 312 -16.91 -18.23 1.16
N MET A 313 -15.79 -17.76 1.70
CA MET A 313 -15.27 -18.18 3.01
C MET A 313 -14.88 -16.97 3.84
N GLU A 314 -15.41 -16.84 5.06
CA GLU A 314 -15.11 -15.70 5.93
C GLU A 314 -15.26 -15.95 7.44
N CYS A 315 -14.85 -14.96 8.23
CA CYS A 315 -15.06 -14.87 9.68
C CYS A 315 -14.43 -16.02 10.48
N CYS A 316 -13.13 -16.26 10.30
CA CYS A 316 -12.36 -17.20 11.13
C CYS A 316 -11.09 -16.56 11.71
N ASP A 317 -10.61 -17.11 12.82
CA ASP A 317 -9.42 -16.65 13.56
C ASP A 317 -8.09 -17.29 13.08
N GLY A 318 -8.12 -18.09 12.02
CA GLY A 318 -6.99 -18.83 11.46
C GLY A 318 -6.91 -18.69 9.94
N TYR A 319 -6.84 -19.80 9.22
CA TYR A 319 -6.88 -19.87 7.75
C TYR A 319 -8.28 -20.20 7.24
N ALA A 320 -8.66 -19.68 6.07
CA ALA A 320 -9.85 -20.20 5.39
C ALA A 320 -9.64 -21.67 5.03
N VAL A 321 -8.49 -22.00 4.46
CA VAL A 321 -8.11 -23.40 4.18
C VAL A 321 -6.67 -23.65 4.61
N ALA A 322 -6.46 -24.68 5.44
CA ALA A 322 -5.14 -25.17 5.81
C ALA A 322 -4.91 -26.57 5.20
N VAL A 323 -3.85 -26.71 4.41
CA VAL A 323 -3.41 -27.98 3.80
C VAL A 323 -2.07 -28.34 4.43
N ARG A 324 -2.00 -29.44 5.16
CA ARG A 324 -0.83 -29.81 5.97
C ARG A 324 -0.39 -31.23 5.67
N GLY A 325 0.80 -31.42 5.14
CA GLY A 325 1.34 -32.75 4.85
C GLY A 325 0.51 -33.58 3.86
N ALA A 326 -0.30 -32.92 3.04
CA ALA A 326 -1.20 -33.53 2.07
C ALA A 326 -0.61 -33.44 0.66
N SER A 327 -1.04 -34.32 -0.24
CA SER A 327 -0.54 -34.35 -1.61
C SER A 327 -1.62 -34.22 -2.68
N ASN A 328 -1.30 -33.62 -3.81
CA ASN A 328 -2.21 -33.53 -4.97
C ASN A 328 -3.58 -32.90 -4.63
N CYS A 329 -3.64 -31.99 -3.65
CA CYS A 329 -4.86 -31.31 -3.23
C CYS A 329 -4.97 -29.91 -3.86
N LEU A 330 -6.19 -29.44 -4.09
CA LEU A 330 -6.45 -28.20 -4.81
C LEU A 330 -7.45 -27.31 -4.06
N VAL A 331 -7.08 -26.05 -3.84
CA VAL A 331 -7.98 -24.99 -3.37
C VAL A 331 -8.26 -24.06 -4.55
N ALA A 332 -9.44 -24.16 -5.15
CA ALA A 332 -9.72 -23.53 -6.44
C ALA A 332 -10.99 -22.69 -6.52
N GLY A 333 -10.89 -21.51 -7.13
CA GLY A 333 -12.07 -20.71 -7.51
C GLY A 333 -12.93 -20.27 -6.34
N ASN A 334 -12.33 -20.05 -5.17
CA ASN A 334 -13.02 -19.56 -3.99
C ASN A 334 -12.89 -18.04 -3.87
N THR A 335 -13.86 -17.42 -3.21
CA THR A 335 -13.74 -16.06 -2.69
C THR A 335 -13.43 -16.15 -1.20
N ILE A 336 -12.21 -15.79 -0.80
CA ILE A 336 -11.76 -15.86 0.59
C ILE A 336 -11.59 -14.44 1.11
N ARG A 337 -12.27 -14.12 2.21
CA ARG A 337 -12.14 -12.79 2.79
C ARG A 337 -12.32 -12.77 4.29
N ASN A 338 -11.93 -11.67 4.93
CA ASN A 338 -12.27 -11.44 6.34
C ASN A 338 -11.79 -12.56 7.27
N THR A 339 -10.63 -13.15 6.98
CA THR A 339 -9.98 -14.17 7.83
C THR A 339 -8.73 -13.59 8.48
N ALA A 340 -8.35 -14.02 9.68
CA ALA A 340 -7.06 -13.61 10.26
C ALA A 340 -6.69 -14.39 11.53
N GLY A 341 -5.39 -14.64 11.73
CA GLY A 341 -4.80 -15.18 12.95
C GLY A 341 -5.09 -14.42 14.24
N GLY A 342 -5.82 -15.03 15.17
CA GLY A 342 -6.05 -14.54 16.54
C GLY A 342 -4.76 -14.34 17.36
N SER A 343 -3.60 -14.79 16.86
CA SER A 343 -2.29 -14.29 17.25
C SER A 343 -1.62 -13.73 15.99
N LEU A 344 -1.02 -12.54 16.07
CA LEU A 344 -0.35 -11.83 14.95
C LEU A 344 0.88 -12.58 14.37
N ARG A 345 0.95 -13.91 14.54
CA ARG A 345 1.99 -14.83 14.08
C ARG A 345 1.43 -16.10 13.40
N GLY A 346 0.12 -16.21 13.16
CA GLY A 346 -0.53 -17.33 12.45
C GLY A 346 -1.74 -16.89 11.61
N GLY A 347 -2.41 -17.79 10.89
CA GLY A 347 -3.63 -17.50 10.11
C GLY A 347 -3.44 -16.71 8.80
N GLY A 348 -4.49 -16.63 7.98
CA GLY A 348 -4.42 -16.06 6.63
C GLY A 348 -5.55 -16.51 5.68
N GLY A 349 -5.30 -16.43 4.37
CA GLY A 349 -6.21 -16.97 3.37
C GLY A 349 -6.06 -18.49 3.25
N VAL A 350 -4.97 -18.93 2.61
CA VAL A 350 -4.68 -20.35 2.37
C VAL A 350 -3.26 -20.72 2.83
N LEU A 351 -3.14 -21.81 3.58
CA LEU A 351 -1.86 -22.42 3.91
C LEU A 351 -1.68 -23.74 3.17
N VAL A 352 -0.53 -23.95 2.55
CA VAL A 352 -0.01 -25.23 2.08
C VAL A 352 1.35 -25.45 2.74
N ASP A 353 1.47 -26.49 3.57
CA ASP A 353 2.64 -26.72 4.41
C ASP A 353 3.00 -28.22 4.47
N GLY A 354 4.14 -28.58 3.88
CA GLY A 354 4.57 -29.97 3.71
C GLY A 354 3.72 -30.76 2.70
N GLY A 355 4.03 -32.04 2.53
CA GLY A 355 3.42 -32.87 1.48
C GLY A 355 3.96 -32.51 0.09
N ALA A 356 3.19 -32.77 -0.97
CA ALA A 356 3.64 -32.54 -2.35
C ALA A 356 2.51 -32.16 -3.33
N ASN A 357 2.81 -31.37 -4.36
CA ASN A 357 1.96 -31.12 -5.53
C ASN A 357 0.57 -30.50 -5.22
N CYS A 358 0.41 -29.84 -4.07
CA CYS A 358 -0.80 -29.09 -3.74
C CYS A 358 -0.85 -27.70 -4.39
N GLY A 359 -2.03 -27.28 -4.86
CA GLY A 359 -2.26 -26.05 -5.62
C GLY A 359 -3.27 -25.09 -4.98
N VAL A 360 -3.05 -23.79 -5.18
CA VAL A 360 -3.99 -22.70 -4.87
C VAL A 360 -4.26 -21.93 -6.15
N VAL A 361 -5.44 -22.09 -6.75
CA VAL A 361 -5.69 -21.68 -8.14
C VAL A 361 -6.96 -20.84 -8.30
N GLY A 362 -6.88 -19.72 -9.00
CA GLY A 362 -8.10 -19.02 -9.43
C GLY A 362 -8.90 -18.36 -8.31
N ASN A 363 -8.37 -18.21 -7.10
CA ASN A 363 -9.11 -17.66 -5.97
C ASN A 363 -9.07 -16.13 -5.99
N ASP A 364 -10.14 -15.50 -5.47
CA ASP A 364 -10.17 -14.08 -5.13
C ASP A 364 -10.00 -13.96 -3.61
N ILE A 365 -8.89 -13.41 -3.14
CA ILE A 365 -8.49 -13.40 -1.72
C ILE A 365 -8.31 -11.95 -1.26
N HIS A 366 -9.10 -11.50 -0.27
CA HIS A 366 -9.02 -10.11 0.16
C HIS A 366 -9.43 -9.82 1.61
N ASP A 367 -9.07 -8.65 2.15
CA ASP A 367 -9.36 -8.25 3.53
C ASP A 367 -8.88 -9.27 4.59
N VAL A 368 -7.77 -9.93 4.28
CA VAL A 368 -7.14 -10.96 5.11
C VAL A 368 -6.18 -10.28 6.10
N GLY A 369 -6.30 -10.61 7.38
CA GLY A 369 -5.55 -9.92 8.43
C GLY A 369 -4.05 -10.23 8.48
N ASN A 370 -3.58 -11.30 7.84
CA ASN A 370 -2.18 -11.71 7.83
C ASN A 370 -1.67 -12.04 6.41
N ILE A 371 -1.31 -13.29 6.11
CA ILE A 371 -0.78 -13.69 4.79
C ILE A 371 -1.91 -14.19 3.89
N GLY A 372 -1.91 -13.79 2.61
CA GLY A 372 -2.89 -14.26 1.63
C GLY A 372 -2.73 -15.76 1.33
N ILE A 373 -1.59 -16.15 0.77
CA ILE A 373 -1.24 -17.55 0.51
C ILE A 373 0.14 -17.87 1.09
N THR A 374 0.27 -19.01 1.79
CA THR A 374 1.57 -19.54 2.22
C THR A 374 1.84 -20.88 1.53
N LEU A 375 2.99 -21.01 0.86
CA LEU A 375 3.49 -22.24 0.28
C LEU A 375 4.80 -22.65 0.97
N ARG A 376 4.80 -23.78 1.67
CA ARG A 376 5.99 -24.38 2.28
C ARG A 376 6.04 -25.87 2.00
N GLY A 377 7.23 -26.40 1.75
CA GLY A 377 7.41 -27.83 1.52
C GLY A 377 8.69 -28.17 0.76
N GLY A 378 8.89 -29.46 0.52
CA GLY A 378 10.15 -29.97 -0.02
C GLY A 378 11.23 -30.05 1.05
N ASP A 379 12.36 -30.64 0.68
CA ASP A 379 13.46 -30.91 1.60
C ASP A 379 14.75 -30.29 1.08
N LYS A 380 15.28 -29.33 1.83
CA LYS A 380 16.51 -28.60 1.51
C LYS A 380 17.78 -29.42 1.68
N GLU A 381 17.75 -30.50 2.46
CA GLU A 381 18.90 -31.39 2.61
C GLU A 381 19.03 -32.31 1.41
N THR A 382 17.92 -32.83 0.88
CA THR A 382 17.92 -33.74 -0.26
C THR A 382 17.67 -33.04 -1.60
N LEU A 383 17.31 -31.75 -1.58
CA LEU A 383 16.77 -30.99 -2.72
C LEU A 383 15.52 -31.63 -3.34
N THR A 384 14.74 -32.37 -2.55
CA THR A 384 13.49 -32.96 -3.02
C THR A 384 12.43 -31.87 -3.18
N PRO A 385 11.88 -31.66 -4.39
CA PRO A 385 10.90 -30.61 -4.61
C PRO A 385 9.54 -30.95 -4.01
N ALA A 386 8.85 -29.94 -3.48
CA ALA A 386 7.46 -30.06 -3.05
C ALA A 386 6.49 -30.04 -4.23
N GLY A 387 6.76 -29.23 -5.26
CA GLY A 387 5.85 -29.04 -6.39
C GLY A 387 4.57 -28.25 -6.05
N HIS A 388 4.52 -27.56 -4.90
CA HIS A 388 3.37 -26.71 -4.58
C HIS A 388 3.31 -25.46 -5.47
N TYR A 389 2.11 -24.98 -5.76
CA TYR A 389 1.93 -23.83 -6.62
C TYR A 389 0.76 -22.91 -6.26
N ALA A 390 0.94 -21.62 -6.48
CA ALA A 390 -0.11 -20.60 -6.44
C ALA A 390 -0.24 -19.97 -7.82
N ASP A 391 -1.33 -20.24 -8.52
CA ASP A 391 -1.50 -19.84 -9.92
C ASP A 391 -2.82 -19.10 -10.18
N ASN A 392 -2.78 -18.04 -10.98
CA ASN A 392 -3.98 -17.36 -11.47
C ASN A 392 -4.89 -16.85 -10.33
N ASN A 393 -4.36 -16.39 -9.20
CA ASN A 393 -5.16 -15.83 -8.10
C ASN A 393 -5.24 -14.30 -8.20
N TYR A 394 -6.28 -13.73 -7.60
CA TYR A 394 -6.43 -12.30 -7.39
C TYR A 394 -6.33 -12.00 -5.90
N LEU A 395 -5.33 -11.24 -5.47
CA LEU A 395 -5.08 -10.93 -4.06
C LEU A 395 -5.07 -9.42 -3.83
N HIS A 396 -5.86 -8.93 -2.88
CA HIS A 396 -5.77 -7.53 -2.46
C HIS A 396 -6.11 -7.26 -1.00
N HIS A 397 -5.65 -6.14 -0.44
CA HIS A 397 -5.98 -5.75 0.94
C HIS A 397 -5.55 -6.84 1.95
N ILE A 398 -4.27 -7.20 1.91
CA ILE A 398 -3.69 -8.27 2.71
C ILE A 398 -2.79 -7.68 3.80
N GLY A 399 -2.88 -8.23 5.01
CA GLY A 399 -2.14 -7.76 6.18
C GLY A 399 -2.91 -6.74 7.04
N VAL A 400 -4.23 -6.68 6.93
CA VAL A 400 -5.05 -5.63 7.59
C VAL A 400 -5.01 -5.65 9.12
N LEU A 401 -4.50 -6.73 9.75
CA LEU A 401 -4.25 -6.79 11.20
C LEU A 401 -2.76 -6.89 11.54
N ASN A 402 -1.96 -7.52 10.68
CA ASN A 402 -0.53 -7.70 10.82
C ASN A 402 0.19 -7.03 9.63
N ALA A 403 0.93 -5.96 9.89
CA ALA A 403 1.63 -5.20 8.87
C ALA A 403 2.74 -6.02 8.17
N HIS A 404 3.20 -7.12 8.78
CA HIS A 404 4.07 -8.11 8.12
C HIS A 404 3.29 -9.11 7.21
N GLY A 405 2.07 -8.75 6.79
CA GLY A 405 1.28 -9.52 5.83
C GLY A 405 1.86 -9.47 4.42
N HIS A 406 1.80 -10.61 3.73
CA HIS A 406 2.30 -10.80 2.36
C HIS A 406 1.19 -11.33 1.46
N GLY A 407 1.21 -10.97 0.18
CA GLY A 407 0.30 -11.56 -0.81
C GLY A 407 0.52 -13.08 -0.90
N VAL A 408 1.72 -13.49 -1.34
CA VAL A 408 2.15 -14.90 -1.29
C VAL A 408 3.50 -15.03 -0.61
N MET A 409 3.62 -15.96 0.34
CA MET A 409 4.85 -16.34 1.00
C MET A 409 5.31 -17.72 0.55
N MET A 410 6.60 -17.86 0.23
CA MET A 410 7.25 -19.10 -0.20
C MET A 410 8.37 -19.50 0.76
N GLY A 411 8.54 -20.80 1.00
CA GLY A 411 9.71 -21.32 1.70
C GLY A 411 9.89 -22.82 1.50
N GLY A 412 10.88 -23.23 0.71
CA GLY A 412 11.03 -24.65 0.39
C GLY A 412 11.90 -24.96 -0.82
N VAL A 413 11.60 -26.08 -1.47
CA VAL A 413 12.25 -26.51 -2.72
C VAL A 413 11.20 -26.78 -3.80
N GLY A 414 11.42 -26.28 -5.02
CA GLY A 414 10.56 -26.57 -6.18
C GLY A 414 9.14 -26.02 -6.08
N LEU A 415 8.98 -24.80 -5.57
CA LEU A 415 7.70 -24.09 -5.46
C LEU A 415 7.47 -23.16 -6.67
N ARG A 416 6.22 -22.96 -7.09
CA ARG A 416 5.87 -22.05 -8.21
C ARG A 416 4.79 -21.02 -7.85
N VAL A 417 5.02 -19.76 -8.20
CA VAL A 417 4.01 -18.69 -8.07
C VAL A 417 3.85 -17.99 -9.42
N SER A 418 2.66 -18.09 -10.02
CA SER A 418 2.46 -17.56 -11.37
C SER A 418 1.10 -16.99 -11.72
N HIS A 419 1.05 -16.08 -12.70
CA HIS A 419 -0.19 -15.49 -13.22
C HIS A 419 -1.08 -14.81 -12.17
N ASN A 420 -0.53 -14.40 -11.02
CA ASN A 420 -1.33 -13.76 -9.98
C ASN A 420 -1.40 -12.24 -10.22
N LEU A 421 -2.52 -11.63 -9.85
CA LEU A 421 -2.65 -10.18 -9.69
C LEU A 421 -2.66 -9.86 -8.19
N ILE A 422 -1.72 -9.06 -7.73
CA ILE A 422 -1.47 -8.78 -6.31
C ILE A 422 -1.37 -7.27 -6.10
N HIS A 423 -2.23 -6.71 -5.24
CA HIS A 423 -2.12 -5.29 -4.88
C HIS A 423 -2.66 -4.91 -3.50
N ASP A 424 -2.36 -3.70 -3.01
CA ASP A 424 -2.76 -3.20 -1.69
C ASP A 424 -2.35 -4.15 -0.55
N ILE A 425 -1.03 -4.39 -0.46
CA ILE A 425 -0.42 -5.29 0.54
C ILE A 425 0.35 -4.45 1.56
N THR A 426 0.22 -4.76 2.86
CA THR A 426 0.90 -3.98 3.90
C THR A 426 2.43 -4.08 3.85
N ARG A 427 2.98 -5.24 3.45
CA ARG A 427 4.39 -5.47 3.14
C ARG A 427 4.52 -5.93 1.68
N SER A 428 5.29 -6.98 1.39
CA SER A 428 5.63 -7.38 0.03
C SER A 428 4.49 -8.12 -0.67
N GLY A 429 4.29 -7.86 -1.96
CA GLY A 429 3.41 -8.66 -2.80
C GLY A 429 3.80 -10.14 -2.76
N LEU A 430 5.09 -10.42 -2.94
CA LEU A 430 5.68 -11.76 -2.83
C LEU A 430 6.87 -11.77 -1.87
N PHE A 431 6.95 -12.78 -1.01
CA PHE A 431 8.02 -12.93 -0.01
C PHE A 431 8.61 -14.35 0.03
N GLY A 432 9.93 -14.45 0.10
CA GLY A 432 10.67 -15.69 0.29
C GLY A 432 11.02 -16.40 -1.02
N GLY A 433 11.34 -17.68 -0.92
CA GLY A 433 11.92 -18.44 -2.03
C GLY A 433 12.55 -19.76 -1.59
N GLY A 434 13.60 -20.16 -2.29
CA GLY A 434 14.34 -21.38 -2.01
C GLY A 434 14.87 -22.07 -3.27
N ASN A 435 15.48 -23.25 -3.10
CA ASN A 435 16.07 -23.97 -4.22
C ASN A 435 15.01 -24.35 -5.28
N ASP A 436 15.36 -24.19 -6.55
CA ASP A 436 14.50 -24.55 -7.69
C ASP A 436 13.10 -23.89 -7.69
N CYS A 437 12.92 -22.78 -6.98
CA CYS A 437 11.65 -22.05 -6.96
C CYS A 437 11.49 -21.17 -8.21
N VAL A 438 10.25 -20.98 -8.68
CA VAL A 438 9.92 -20.18 -9.86
C VAL A 438 8.85 -19.14 -9.54
N VAL A 439 9.14 -17.88 -9.83
CA VAL A 439 8.21 -16.75 -9.77
C VAL A 439 8.03 -16.19 -11.18
N GLU A 440 6.85 -16.35 -11.78
CA GLU A 440 6.64 -15.93 -13.16
C GLU A 440 5.27 -15.39 -13.54
N TYR A 441 5.21 -14.45 -14.49
CA TYR A 441 3.95 -13.92 -15.03
C TYR A 441 3.05 -13.26 -13.98
N ASN A 442 3.57 -12.83 -12.84
CA ASN A 442 2.76 -12.13 -11.84
C ASN A 442 2.69 -10.63 -12.14
N HIS A 443 1.55 -10.02 -11.84
CA HIS A 443 1.33 -8.59 -11.86
C HIS A 443 1.20 -8.08 -10.41
N ILE A 444 2.18 -7.30 -9.96
CA ILE A 444 2.34 -6.90 -8.56
C ILE A 444 2.40 -5.37 -8.51
N ARG A 445 1.52 -4.73 -7.74
CA ARG A 445 1.48 -3.27 -7.61
C ARG A 445 0.91 -2.78 -6.29
N HIS A 446 1.18 -1.53 -5.92
CA HIS A 446 0.58 -0.88 -4.72
C HIS A 446 0.79 -1.70 -3.44
N ASP A 447 1.98 -2.21 -3.26
CA ASP A 447 2.35 -2.95 -2.07
C ASP A 447 3.28 -2.12 -1.19
N ASN A 448 3.72 -2.74 -0.10
CA ASN A 448 4.64 -2.17 0.86
C ASN A 448 4.04 -0.96 1.59
N LEU A 449 2.75 -1.02 1.91
CA LEU A 449 2.00 0.14 2.38
C LEU A 449 2.38 0.61 3.78
N MET A 450 2.84 -0.27 4.68
CA MET A 450 2.97 0.02 6.12
C MET A 450 4.40 -0.09 6.68
N THR A 451 5.30 -0.79 5.99
CA THR A 451 6.61 -1.20 6.50
C THR A 451 7.77 -0.67 5.65
N GLU A 452 8.95 -0.53 6.25
CA GLU A 452 10.20 -0.30 5.50
C GLU A 452 10.86 -1.65 5.11
N ASP A 453 11.98 -1.54 4.41
CA ASP A 453 12.92 -2.62 4.10
C ASP A 453 12.25 -3.79 3.37
N THR A 454 11.78 -3.49 2.17
CA THR A 454 10.82 -4.35 1.48
C THR A 454 10.77 -4.09 -0.02
N ALA A 455 10.02 -4.92 -0.77
CA ALA A 455 9.95 -4.85 -2.22
C ALA A 455 8.68 -5.51 -2.76
N GLY A 456 8.41 -5.33 -4.05
CA GLY A 456 7.30 -6.06 -4.69
C GLY A 456 7.52 -7.56 -4.72
N TYR A 457 8.76 -7.98 -5.00
CA TYR A 457 9.26 -9.31 -4.68
C TYR A 457 10.49 -9.20 -3.79
N TYR A 458 10.40 -9.79 -2.60
CA TYR A 458 11.46 -9.80 -1.59
C TYR A 458 11.87 -11.23 -1.27
N ASN A 459 13.16 -11.53 -1.26
CA ASN A 459 13.71 -12.80 -0.79
C ASN A 459 15.10 -12.58 -0.17
N GLY A 460 15.49 -13.34 0.86
CA GLY A 460 16.81 -13.17 1.48
C GLY A 460 17.19 -14.21 2.52
N GLY A 461 18.41 -14.10 3.03
CA GLY A 461 18.97 -14.83 4.17
C GLY A 461 19.65 -16.15 3.86
N ASN A 462 19.87 -16.50 2.58
CA ASN A 462 20.13 -17.90 2.18
C ASN A 462 21.26 -18.07 1.15
N TRP A 463 22.49 -18.22 1.64
CA TRP A 463 23.67 -18.46 0.79
C TRP A 463 23.56 -19.67 -0.13
N HIS A 464 22.92 -20.74 0.33
CA HIS A 464 22.78 -22.03 -0.36
C HIS A 464 21.63 -22.11 -1.37
N ASN A 465 20.73 -21.11 -1.42
CA ASN A 465 19.64 -21.15 -2.39
C ASN A 465 20.23 -21.14 -3.80
N ARG A 466 19.74 -22.00 -4.69
CA ARG A 466 20.23 -22.14 -6.07
C ARG A 466 19.11 -22.61 -6.98
N GLY A 467 19.23 -22.31 -8.27
CA GLY A 467 18.23 -22.69 -9.27
C GLY A 467 16.95 -21.85 -9.22
N GLN A 468 16.90 -20.80 -8.39
CA GLN A 468 15.74 -19.92 -8.30
C GLN A 468 15.62 -19.02 -9.54
N ILE A 469 14.38 -18.90 -10.05
CA ILE A 469 14.06 -18.14 -11.26
C ILE A 469 12.97 -17.12 -10.96
N VAL A 470 13.21 -15.86 -11.34
CA VAL A 470 12.25 -14.76 -11.27
C VAL A 470 12.12 -14.16 -12.67
N ARG A 471 11.00 -14.41 -13.36
CA ARG A 471 10.87 -14.00 -14.76
C ARG A 471 9.51 -13.51 -15.20
N TYR A 472 9.47 -12.65 -16.21
CA TYR A 472 8.22 -12.26 -16.85
C TYR A 472 7.17 -11.68 -15.89
N ASN A 473 7.58 -11.08 -14.77
CA ASN A 473 6.67 -10.39 -13.86
C ASN A 473 6.58 -8.92 -14.24
N TYR A 474 5.43 -8.29 -13.97
CA TYR A 474 5.28 -6.85 -13.99
C TYR A 474 5.13 -6.35 -12.55
N VAL A 475 6.18 -5.73 -12.03
CA VAL A 475 6.25 -5.19 -10.67
C VAL A 475 6.30 -3.68 -10.76
N HIS A 476 5.29 -2.98 -10.24
CA HIS A 476 5.29 -1.53 -10.36
C HIS A 476 4.56 -0.81 -9.25
N ASP A 477 4.84 0.48 -9.07
CA ASP A 477 4.24 1.28 -8.00
C ASP A 477 4.46 0.61 -6.63
N THR A 478 5.71 0.20 -6.35
CA THR A 478 6.11 -0.35 -5.05
C THR A 478 6.45 0.82 -4.12
N LEU A 479 5.63 0.99 -3.07
CA LEU A 479 5.50 2.28 -2.39
C LEU A 479 6.44 2.38 -1.18
N GLY A 480 6.36 1.42 -0.26
CA GLY A 480 7.18 1.42 0.95
C GLY A 480 6.78 2.52 1.94
N TYR A 481 7.20 2.35 3.18
CA TYR A 481 7.09 3.36 4.23
C TYR A 481 8.49 3.62 4.81
N GLY A 482 8.81 4.83 5.27
CA GLY A 482 10.04 4.99 6.07
C GLY A 482 10.26 6.36 6.70
N ARG A 483 11.51 6.71 7.07
CA ARG A 483 11.86 8.06 7.57
C ARG A 483 12.68 8.93 6.60
N ARG A 484 12.30 10.21 6.46
CA ARG A 484 12.99 11.26 5.69
C ARG A 484 13.19 12.47 6.61
N ALA A 485 14.45 12.91 6.77
CA ALA A 485 14.80 14.03 7.64
C ALA A 485 14.20 13.92 9.07
N GLY A 486 14.25 12.72 9.65
CA GLY A 486 13.72 12.44 10.99
C GLY A 486 12.20 12.30 11.10
N LYS A 487 11.43 12.52 10.02
CA LYS A 487 9.97 12.36 10.00
C LYS A 487 9.59 11.10 9.23
N TRP A 488 8.51 10.44 9.66
CA TRP A 488 7.93 9.36 8.88
C TRP A 488 7.34 9.91 7.58
N ALA A 489 7.61 9.22 6.48
CA ALA A 489 7.27 9.61 5.14
C ALA A 489 6.83 8.38 4.34
N TRP A 490 5.89 8.62 3.45
CA TRP A 490 5.34 7.66 2.53
C TRP A 490 5.03 8.40 1.22
N PRO A 491 5.21 7.79 0.05
CA PRO A 491 5.80 6.47 -0.15
C PRO A 491 7.35 6.56 -0.13
N MET A 492 8.04 5.56 0.41
CA MET A 492 9.51 5.54 0.51
C MET A 492 10.09 4.16 0.84
N PHE A 493 11.36 3.91 0.50
CA PHE A 493 12.13 2.77 1.01
C PHE A 493 11.58 1.40 0.55
N ALA A 494 11.18 1.29 -0.72
CA ALA A 494 10.85 0.01 -1.34
C ALA A 494 11.54 -0.18 -2.69
N TRP A 495 11.89 -1.44 -2.97
CA TRP A 495 12.43 -1.85 -4.27
C TRP A 495 11.38 -2.57 -5.12
N GLY A 496 11.69 -2.81 -6.40
CA GLY A 496 10.90 -3.70 -7.24
C GLY A 496 11.19 -5.16 -6.92
N ILE A 497 12.44 -5.56 -7.14
CA ILE A 497 12.97 -6.88 -6.78
C ILE A 497 14.12 -6.69 -5.79
N TYR A 498 14.02 -7.33 -4.64
CA TYR A 498 15.03 -7.28 -3.60
C TYR A 498 15.51 -8.68 -3.24
N LEU A 499 16.74 -8.98 -3.66
CA LEU A 499 17.52 -10.14 -3.25
C LEU A 499 18.34 -9.74 -2.03
N ASP A 500 17.67 -9.79 -0.87
CA ASP A 500 18.19 -9.41 0.43
C ASP A 500 19.20 -10.44 0.98
N ASP A 501 19.96 -10.04 2.00
CA ASP A 501 21.13 -10.69 2.58
C ASP A 501 21.47 -12.10 2.07
N ASP A 502 22.57 -12.20 1.32
CA ASP A 502 23.20 -13.45 0.90
C ASP A 502 22.41 -14.29 -0.11
N GLU A 503 21.25 -13.84 -0.59
CA GLU A 503 20.50 -14.54 -1.65
C GLU A 503 21.34 -14.67 -2.91
N SER A 504 21.62 -15.91 -3.32
CA SER A 504 22.68 -16.22 -4.29
C SER A 504 22.18 -17.13 -5.41
N GLY A 505 22.83 -17.10 -6.57
CA GLY A 505 22.51 -17.96 -7.70
C GLY A 505 21.09 -17.79 -8.26
N THR A 506 20.43 -16.66 -7.98
CA THR A 506 19.10 -16.34 -8.51
C THR A 506 19.21 -15.79 -9.94
N ARG A 507 18.32 -16.25 -10.83
CA ARG A 507 18.19 -15.74 -12.19
C ARG A 507 16.97 -14.83 -12.30
N VAL A 508 17.20 -13.53 -12.48
CA VAL A 508 16.18 -12.49 -12.64
C VAL A 508 16.15 -12.04 -14.10
N TYR A 509 15.12 -12.40 -14.87
CA TYR A 509 15.07 -12.02 -16.28
C TYR A 509 13.70 -11.80 -16.89
N GLY A 510 13.63 -10.92 -17.89
CA GLY A 510 12.38 -10.68 -18.61
C GLY A 510 11.30 -10.00 -17.75
N ASN A 511 11.66 -9.37 -16.63
CA ASN A 511 10.70 -8.66 -15.80
C ASN A 511 10.56 -7.20 -16.25
N ILE A 512 9.39 -6.62 -16.03
CA ILE A 512 9.15 -5.19 -16.14
C ILE A 512 9.05 -4.65 -14.71
N ILE A 513 9.88 -3.67 -14.37
CA ILE A 513 9.96 -3.07 -13.04
C ILE A 513 9.80 -1.56 -13.19
N ALA A 514 8.78 -0.97 -12.60
CA ALA A 514 8.48 0.45 -12.83
C ALA A 514 8.06 1.22 -11.58
N ARG A 515 8.47 2.49 -11.45
CA ARG A 515 7.95 3.44 -10.45
C ARG A 515 8.05 2.94 -9.01
N THR A 516 9.23 2.48 -8.63
CA THR A 516 9.53 2.07 -7.24
C THR A 516 10.11 3.25 -6.46
N THR A 517 9.93 3.30 -5.14
CA THR A 517 10.33 4.48 -4.35
C THR A 517 11.78 4.55 -3.91
N LEU A 518 12.52 3.45 -3.98
CA LEU A 518 13.95 3.42 -3.69
C LEU A 518 14.72 2.94 -4.92
N GLY A 519 14.53 1.70 -5.36
CA GLY A 519 15.16 1.26 -6.60
C GLY A 519 14.54 0.07 -7.32
N GLY A 520 15.04 -0.22 -8.53
CA GLY A 520 14.49 -1.27 -9.38
C GLY A 520 14.84 -2.66 -8.86
N VAL A 521 16.13 -3.01 -8.94
CA VAL A 521 16.66 -4.29 -8.45
C VAL A 521 17.76 -4.04 -7.43
N HIS A 522 17.74 -4.77 -6.31
CA HIS A 522 18.77 -4.73 -5.28
C HIS A 522 19.32 -6.13 -5.02
N VAL A 523 20.64 -6.25 -5.14
CA VAL A 523 21.42 -7.41 -4.70
C VAL A 523 22.15 -7.04 -3.41
N HIS A 524 21.85 -7.73 -2.31
CA HIS A 524 22.39 -7.45 -1.00
C HIS A 524 23.21 -8.62 -0.48
N ALA A 525 24.54 -8.46 -0.45
CA ALA A 525 25.55 -9.43 -0.03
C ALA A 525 25.62 -10.77 -0.80
N GLY A 526 24.59 -11.13 -1.54
CA GLY A 526 24.50 -12.36 -2.33
C GLY A 526 25.43 -12.42 -3.53
N ARG A 527 25.75 -13.62 -3.99
CA ARG A 527 26.73 -13.88 -5.06
C ARG A 527 26.14 -14.67 -6.21
N ASP A 528 26.84 -14.64 -7.34
CA ASP A 528 26.52 -15.46 -8.52
C ASP A 528 25.08 -15.23 -9.06
N ASN A 529 24.45 -14.09 -8.73
CA ASN A 529 23.14 -13.73 -9.25
C ASN A 529 23.24 -13.20 -10.68
N LEU A 530 22.25 -13.52 -11.51
CA LEU A 530 22.17 -13.05 -12.90
C LEU A 530 20.90 -12.23 -13.10
N VAL A 531 21.07 -10.93 -13.31
CA VAL A 531 20.01 -9.98 -13.64
C VAL A 531 20.16 -9.59 -15.10
N GLU A 532 19.35 -10.17 -15.98
CA GLU A 532 19.45 -9.94 -17.43
C GLU A 532 18.11 -9.79 -18.13
N ASN A 533 18.06 -9.07 -19.25
CA ASN A 533 16.86 -8.99 -20.08
C ASN A 533 15.63 -8.38 -19.36
N ASN A 534 15.82 -7.52 -18.37
CA ASN A 534 14.73 -6.82 -17.68
C ASN A 534 14.52 -5.41 -18.24
N ILE A 535 13.33 -4.86 -18.06
CA ILE A 535 13.02 -3.45 -18.30
C ILE A 535 12.82 -2.77 -16.95
N ILE A 536 13.63 -1.76 -16.62
CA ILE A 536 13.61 -1.03 -15.35
C ILE A 536 13.31 0.44 -15.64
N ILE A 537 12.23 0.97 -15.07
CA ILE A 537 11.64 2.25 -15.44
C ILE A 537 11.38 3.15 -14.23
N ASP A 538 11.89 4.38 -14.27
CA ASP A 538 11.54 5.46 -13.35
C ASP A 538 11.56 5.07 -11.86
N CYS A 539 12.56 4.31 -11.43
CA CYS A 539 12.76 4.01 -10.01
C CYS A 539 13.36 5.24 -9.33
N ALA A 540 12.81 5.66 -8.19
CA ALA A 540 12.94 7.04 -7.74
C ALA A 540 14.37 7.47 -7.37
N LYS A 541 15.14 6.65 -6.66
CA LYS A 541 16.49 7.03 -6.20
C LYS A 541 17.60 6.33 -6.99
N GLN A 542 17.48 5.04 -7.27
CA GLN A 542 18.43 4.31 -8.11
C GLN A 542 17.78 3.21 -8.96
N GLN A 543 18.34 2.88 -10.12
CA GLN A 543 17.75 1.82 -10.95
C GLN A 543 18.24 0.42 -10.55
N PHE A 544 19.53 0.31 -10.23
CA PHE A 544 20.14 -0.91 -9.73
C PHE A 544 21.06 -0.63 -8.53
N GLN A 545 21.00 -1.51 -7.53
CA GLN A 545 21.75 -1.36 -6.29
C GLN A 545 22.50 -2.64 -5.93
N MET A 546 23.73 -2.44 -5.45
CA MET A 546 24.54 -3.44 -4.78
C MET A 546 25.00 -2.91 -3.42
N SER A 547 24.64 -3.62 -2.35
CA SER A 547 25.20 -3.40 -1.01
C SER A 547 25.55 -4.73 -0.36
N GLY A 548 26.23 -4.71 0.79
CA GLY A 548 26.51 -5.96 1.50
C GLY A 548 27.39 -5.77 2.72
N HIS A 549 27.81 -6.90 3.27
CA HIS A 549 28.55 -6.96 4.53
C HIS A 549 29.87 -6.19 4.49
N ASP A 550 30.11 -5.45 5.57
CA ASP A 550 31.40 -4.88 5.93
C ASP A 550 31.97 -5.66 7.13
N PRO A 551 33.12 -6.35 6.99
CA PRO A 551 33.73 -7.10 8.08
C PRO A 551 33.94 -6.28 9.37
N ALA A 552 34.17 -4.97 9.25
CA ALA A 552 34.33 -4.10 10.42
C ALA A 552 33.06 -4.01 11.29
N HIS A 553 31.88 -4.32 10.72
CA HIS A 553 30.58 -4.13 11.37
C HIS A 553 29.72 -5.40 11.42
N SER A 554 30.03 -6.43 10.61
CA SER A 554 29.18 -7.61 10.39
C SER A 554 29.89 -8.96 10.61
N GLN A 555 31.06 -8.97 11.26
CA GLN A 555 31.89 -10.19 11.39
C GLN A 555 31.12 -11.38 12.01
N TRP A 556 30.33 -11.13 13.06
CA TRP A 556 29.54 -12.19 13.71
C TRP A 556 28.54 -12.85 12.76
N LEU A 557 27.92 -12.06 11.86
CA LEU A 557 26.95 -12.53 10.89
C LEU A 557 27.65 -13.32 9.78
N ILE A 558 28.79 -12.82 9.32
CA ILE A 558 29.67 -13.52 8.37
C ILE A 558 30.05 -14.90 8.90
N ASP A 559 30.50 -14.99 10.16
CA ASP A 559 30.92 -16.26 10.76
C ASP A 559 29.75 -17.25 10.90
N LYS A 560 28.58 -16.75 11.31
CA LYS A 560 27.33 -17.53 11.35
C LYS A 560 26.99 -18.09 9.97
N LYS A 561 27.05 -17.26 8.92
CA LYS A 561 26.71 -17.66 7.55
C LYS A 561 27.71 -18.65 6.95
N LYS A 562 29.00 -18.50 7.25
CA LYS A 562 30.02 -19.51 6.90
C LYS A 562 29.70 -20.86 7.52
N ALA A 563 29.35 -20.91 8.81
CA ALA A 563 29.00 -22.16 9.48
C ALA A 563 27.74 -22.81 8.87
N GLU A 564 26.71 -22.02 8.56
CA GLU A 564 25.51 -22.49 7.87
C GLU A 564 25.84 -23.07 6.48
N PHE A 565 26.70 -22.40 5.71
CA PHE A 565 27.08 -22.85 4.36
C PHE A 565 27.92 -24.13 4.37
N ALA A 566 28.81 -24.32 5.35
CA ALA A 566 29.68 -25.50 5.46
C ALA A 566 28.89 -26.82 5.41
N LYS A 567 27.69 -26.81 5.99
CA LYS A 567 26.77 -27.94 6.00
C LYS A 567 26.34 -28.32 4.58
N TYR A 568 25.92 -27.35 3.78
CA TYR A 568 25.42 -27.57 2.43
C TYR A 568 26.55 -27.85 1.43
N GLN A 569 27.73 -27.25 1.61
CA GLN A 569 28.90 -27.53 0.77
C GLN A 569 29.29 -29.01 0.78
N ARG A 570 29.19 -29.68 1.94
CA ARG A 570 29.54 -31.10 2.10
C ARG A 570 28.39 -32.04 1.74
N ASN A 571 27.22 -31.51 1.42
CA ASN A 571 26.04 -32.30 1.14
C ASN A 571 26.06 -32.79 -0.33
N PRO A 572 26.04 -34.11 -0.59
CA PRO A 572 26.07 -34.66 -1.94
C PRO A 572 24.94 -34.19 -2.85
N ALA A 573 23.76 -33.86 -2.30
CA ALA A 573 22.64 -33.35 -3.09
C ALA A 573 22.99 -32.04 -3.82
N TYR A 574 23.84 -31.21 -3.21
CA TYR A 574 24.27 -29.92 -3.76
C TYR A 574 25.33 -30.04 -4.86
N ALA A 575 25.79 -31.25 -5.20
CA ALA A 575 26.55 -31.48 -6.43
C ALA A 575 25.76 -31.11 -7.70
N LYS A 576 24.43 -30.99 -7.60
CA LYS A 576 23.55 -30.39 -8.62
C LYS A 576 23.96 -28.96 -9.01
N TYR A 577 24.57 -28.22 -8.08
CA TYR A 577 25.02 -26.84 -8.26
C TYR A 577 26.56 -26.81 -8.17
N PRO A 578 27.30 -26.99 -9.27
CA PRO A 578 28.76 -27.19 -9.24
C PRO A 578 29.53 -26.09 -8.51
N GLU A 579 28.99 -24.88 -8.48
CA GLU A 579 29.55 -23.73 -7.77
C GLU A 579 29.50 -23.85 -6.23
N VAL A 580 28.60 -24.66 -5.67
CA VAL A 580 28.45 -24.84 -4.22
C VAL A 580 29.59 -25.68 -3.62
N PRO A 581 29.87 -26.92 -4.07
CA PRO A 581 30.95 -27.73 -3.50
C PRO A 581 32.34 -27.12 -3.78
N ALA A 582 32.50 -26.41 -4.90
CA ALA A 582 33.78 -25.81 -5.30
C ALA A 582 34.13 -24.52 -4.54
N LEU A 583 33.21 -23.96 -3.74
CA LEU A 583 33.39 -22.64 -3.13
C LEU A 583 34.35 -22.65 -1.94
N ASP A 584 35.34 -21.75 -1.94
CA ASP A 584 36.14 -21.47 -0.74
C ASP A 584 35.27 -20.81 0.34
N ILE A 585 35.05 -21.51 1.45
CA ILE A 585 34.15 -21.07 2.52
C ILE A 585 34.62 -19.78 3.19
N GLU A 586 35.93 -19.52 3.24
CA GLU A 586 36.48 -18.29 3.82
C GLU A 586 36.15 -17.07 2.97
N LYS A 587 35.88 -17.30 1.68
CA LYS A 587 35.47 -16.32 0.68
C LYS A 587 33.99 -16.39 0.35
N ALA A 588 33.23 -17.27 1.01
CA ALA A 588 31.80 -17.42 0.75
C ALA A 588 31.13 -16.06 0.86
N TRP A 589 31.32 -15.36 1.98
CA TRP A 589 30.77 -14.05 2.33
C TRP A 589 30.98 -12.89 1.33
N LEU A 590 31.87 -13.06 0.34
CA LEU A 590 32.15 -12.03 -0.64
C LEU A 590 31.03 -11.94 -1.69
N MET A 591 30.50 -10.74 -1.87
CA MET A 591 29.59 -10.40 -2.97
C MET A 591 30.35 -10.30 -4.30
N VAL A 592 30.45 -11.43 -5.01
CA VAL A 592 31.20 -11.58 -6.26
C VAL A 592 30.36 -12.32 -7.31
N GLY A 593 30.77 -12.23 -8.57
CA GLY A 593 30.19 -13.05 -9.65
C GLY A 593 28.76 -12.67 -10.04
N ASN A 594 28.18 -11.63 -9.44
CA ASN A 594 26.89 -11.10 -9.85
C ASN A 594 27.01 -10.38 -11.19
N LYS A 595 25.96 -10.48 -12.01
CA LYS A 595 25.92 -9.91 -13.36
C LYS A 595 24.65 -9.11 -13.59
N PHE A 596 24.81 -7.87 -14.05
CA PHE A 596 23.73 -7.00 -14.51
C PHE A 596 23.97 -6.61 -15.97
N ARG A 597 23.30 -7.29 -16.91
CA ARG A 597 23.57 -7.14 -18.35
C ARG A 597 22.35 -7.31 -19.24
N HIS A 598 22.38 -6.75 -20.44
CA HIS A 598 21.27 -6.82 -21.41
C HIS A 598 19.94 -6.33 -20.84
N ASN A 599 19.95 -5.43 -19.87
CA ASN A 599 18.75 -4.79 -19.33
C ASN A 599 18.48 -3.48 -20.09
N ILE A 600 17.22 -3.08 -20.12
CA ILE A 600 16.80 -1.74 -20.53
C ILE A 600 16.54 -0.96 -19.25
N VAL A 601 17.25 0.16 -19.08
CA VAL A 601 17.13 1.03 -17.91
C VAL A 601 16.74 2.42 -18.38
N CYS A 602 15.51 2.83 -18.09
CA CYS A 602 14.94 4.10 -18.55
C CYS A 602 14.44 4.91 -17.35
N TYR A 603 14.88 6.15 -17.17
CA TYR A 603 14.44 6.93 -16.01
C TYR A 603 14.47 8.43 -16.28
N ARG A 604 13.65 9.20 -15.54
CA ARG A 604 13.53 10.67 -15.70
C ARG A 604 14.05 11.49 -14.53
N GLY A 605 14.15 10.91 -13.34
CA GLY A 605 14.52 11.67 -12.15
C GLY A 605 15.91 12.28 -12.28
N THR A 606 16.02 13.59 -12.10
CA THR A 606 17.28 14.34 -12.25
C THR A 606 18.30 14.04 -11.15
N ASN A 607 17.81 13.61 -9.99
CA ASN A 607 18.62 13.17 -8.85
C ASN A 607 18.70 11.64 -8.73
N SER A 608 18.16 10.89 -9.70
CA SER A 608 18.18 9.43 -9.68
C SER A 608 19.49 8.91 -10.25
N MET A 609 20.07 7.90 -9.59
CA MET A 609 21.30 7.25 -10.04
C MET A 609 20.97 6.08 -10.97
N LEU A 610 21.85 5.82 -11.93
CA LEU A 610 21.80 4.59 -12.71
C LEU A 610 22.14 3.39 -11.80
N TYR A 611 23.33 3.45 -11.19
CA TYR A 611 23.83 2.42 -10.27
C TYR A 611 24.19 3.01 -8.91
N THR A 612 24.02 2.22 -7.86
CA THR A 612 24.53 2.54 -6.50
C THR A 612 25.26 1.36 -5.91
N TYR A 613 26.52 1.59 -5.51
CA TYR A 613 27.37 0.61 -4.84
C TYR A 613 27.76 1.10 -3.45
N SER A 614 27.57 0.26 -2.42
CA SER A 614 27.96 0.63 -1.05
C SER A 614 29.45 0.43 -0.74
N GLN A 615 30.23 -0.20 -1.65
CA GLN A 615 31.68 -0.39 -1.51
C GLN A 615 32.38 -0.36 -2.89
N ASP A 616 33.57 0.23 -2.96
CA ASP A 616 34.36 0.40 -4.19
C ASP A 616 34.81 -0.89 -4.87
N ARG A 617 34.96 -1.96 -4.09
CA ARG A 617 35.35 -3.27 -4.62
C ARG A 617 34.23 -3.94 -5.43
N TYR A 618 32.97 -3.56 -5.22
CA TYR A 618 31.85 -4.27 -5.83
C TYR A 618 31.80 -4.14 -7.35
N PRO A 619 32.02 -2.96 -7.96
CA PRO A 619 32.17 -2.84 -9.41
C PRO A 619 33.34 -3.63 -10.01
N GLU A 620 34.38 -3.96 -9.24
CA GLU A 620 35.53 -4.75 -9.71
C GLU A 620 35.27 -6.25 -9.62
N GLN A 621 34.45 -6.65 -8.66
CA GLN A 621 34.15 -8.03 -8.31
C GLN A 621 32.90 -8.58 -9.01
N ASN A 622 32.14 -7.70 -9.67
CA ASN A 622 30.85 -8.00 -10.29
C ASN A 622 30.75 -7.29 -11.64
N GLU A 623 29.86 -7.78 -12.50
CA GLU A 623 29.67 -7.28 -13.86
C GLU A 623 28.45 -6.36 -13.91
N THR A 624 28.62 -5.17 -14.47
CA THR A 624 27.55 -4.25 -14.85
C THR A 624 27.92 -3.67 -16.21
N ASP A 625 27.41 -4.27 -17.27
CA ASP A 625 27.81 -3.97 -18.65
C ASP A 625 26.77 -4.44 -19.68
N HIS A 626 26.87 -3.99 -20.93
CA HIS A 626 25.98 -4.40 -22.05
C HIS A 626 24.49 -4.08 -21.83
N ASN A 627 24.17 -2.97 -21.15
CA ASN A 627 22.81 -2.52 -20.93
C ASN A 627 22.43 -1.41 -21.93
N LEU A 628 21.13 -1.26 -22.19
CA LEU A 628 20.59 -0.08 -22.86
C LEU A 628 20.15 0.91 -21.78
N VAL A 629 20.75 2.08 -21.74
CA VAL A 629 20.44 3.12 -20.75
C VAL A 629 19.80 4.32 -21.45
N TRP A 630 18.71 4.83 -20.87
CA TRP A 630 18.08 6.05 -21.33
C TRP A 630 17.67 6.94 -20.17
N HIS A 631 18.34 8.09 -20.03
CA HIS A 631 18.02 9.09 -19.02
C HIS A 631 17.34 10.32 -19.65
N HIS A 632 16.62 10.15 -20.75
CA HIS A 632 15.89 11.24 -21.42
C HIS A 632 16.77 12.48 -21.71
N ASP A 633 17.93 12.24 -22.33
CA ASP A 633 18.94 13.27 -22.62
C ASP A 633 19.53 14.00 -21.38
N GLN A 634 19.27 13.49 -20.17
CA GLN A 634 19.88 14.00 -18.94
C GLN A 634 21.22 13.32 -18.64
N PRO A 635 22.09 13.95 -17.82
CA PRO A 635 23.35 13.36 -17.40
C PRO A 635 23.16 12.10 -16.56
N ILE A 636 23.75 11.00 -17.01
CA ILE A 636 23.79 9.73 -16.27
C ILE A 636 24.84 9.83 -15.17
N THR A 637 24.45 9.44 -13.96
CA THR A 637 25.32 9.42 -12.77
C THR A 637 25.31 8.09 -12.06
N VAL A 638 26.48 7.68 -11.57
CA VAL A 638 26.69 6.47 -10.76
C VAL A 638 27.19 6.87 -9.37
N GLN A 639 26.60 6.28 -8.33
CA GLN A 639 27.05 6.46 -6.96
C GLN A 639 27.88 5.27 -6.50
N HIS A 640 29.02 5.55 -5.88
CA HIS A 640 29.83 4.56 -5.16
C HIS A 640 30.26 5.13 -3.80
N SER A 641 30.55 4.25 -2.84
CA SER A 641 30.88 4.64 -1.47
C SER A 641 32.24 4.10 -1.02
N THR A 642 33.09 5.00 -0.53
CA THR A 642 34.35 4.74 0.17
C THR A 642 34.14 4.89 1.68
N GLY A 643 33.71 3.81 2.34
CA GLY A 643 33.36 3.86 3.76
C GLY A 643 32.16 4.81 3.99
N TRP A 644 32.37 5.91 4.72
CA TRP A 644 31.30 6.89 5.03
C TRP A 644 31.16 8.02 4.01
N LYS A 645 32.04 8.09 3.00
CA LYS A 645 31.98 9.10 1.94
C LYS A 645 31.37 8.47 0.69
N SER A 646 30.36 9.11 0.13
CA SER A 646 29.83 8.73 -1.19
C SER A 646 30.31 9.71 -2.24
N ALA A 647 30.76 9.20 -3.38
CA ALA A 647 31.14 9.97 -4.54
C ALA A 647 30.18 9.67 -5.69
N LYS A 648 29.83 10.71 -6.44
CA LYS A 648 29.06 10.60 -7.67
C LYS A 648 30.04 10.73 -8.83
N LEU A 649 29.99 9.79 -9.75
CA LEU A 649 30.72 9.83 -11.01
C LEU A 649 29.73 10.13 -12.14
N SER A 650 30.17 10.97 -13.07
CA SER A 650 29.55 11.05 -14.38
C SER A 650 29.73 9.73 -15.13
N TRP A 651 28.87 9.49 -16.12
CA TRP A 651 28.99 8.35 -17.02
C TRP A 651 30.36 8.27 -17.70
N GLU A 652 30.92 9.39 -18.14
CA GLU A 652 32.25 9.41 -18.75
C GLU A 652 33.36 9.00 -17.79
N GLU A 653 33.32 9.46 -16.54
CA GLU A 653 34.29 9.07 -15.51
C GLU A 653 34.16 7.58 -15.18
N TRP A 654 32.92 7.08 -15.11
CA TRP A 654 32.64 5.65 -14.92
C TRP A 654 33.28 4.81 -16.04
N GLN A 655 33.09 5.22 -17.29
CA GLN A 655 33.70 4.54 -18.43
C GLN A 655 35.21 4.71 -18.50
N LYS A 656 35.76 5.90 -18.18
CA LYS A 656 37.22 6.12 -18.12
C LYS A 656 37.90 5.26 -17.05
N ALA A 657 37.18 4.89 -15.99
CA ALA A 657 37.64 3.92 -14.99
C ALA A 657 37.60 2.46 -15.46
N GLY A 658 37.31 2.19 -16.74
CA GLY A 658 37.27 0.86 -17.35
C GLY A 658 35.99 0.07 -17.06
N ARG A 659 34.93 0.74 -16.56
CA ARG A 659 33.67 0.10 -16.17
C ARG A 659 32.61 0.33 -17.24
N ASP A 660 31.69 -0.63 -17.42
CA ASP A 660 30.53 -0.52 -18.31
C ASP A 660 30.86 0.03 -19.73
N GLN A 661 31.75 -0.68 -20.43
CA GLN A 661 32.33 -0.23 -21.71
C GLN A 661 31.41 -0.48 -22.92
N HIS A 662 30.41 -1.35 -22.76
CA HIS A 662 29.60 -1.85 -23.87
C HIS A 662 28.12 -1.48 -23.75
N SER A 663 27.70 -0.84 -22.65
CA SER A 663 26.35 -0.26 -22.60
C SER A 663 26.18 0.87 -23.62
N VAL A 664 24.96 0.97 -24.15
CA VAL A 664 24.57 1.99 -25.12
C VAL A 664 23.62 2.97 -24.45
N VAL A 665 23.85 4.26 -24.66
CA VAL A 665 22.91 5.31 -24.24
C VAL A 665 22.02 5.69 -25.43
N ALA A 666 20.75 5.27 -25.42
CA ALA A 666 19.79 5.57 -26.48
C ALA A 666 18.35 5.31 -26.05
N ASP A 667 17.39 5.98 -26.70
CA ASP A 667 15.96 5.74 -26.52
C ASP A 667 15.61 4.26 -26.81
N PRO A 668 14.95 3.54 -25.88
CA PRO A 668 14.52 2.16 -26.08
C PRO A 668 13.45 1.98 -27.15
N LEU A 669 12.79 3.04 -27.60
CA LEU A 669 11.72 3.02 -28.60
C LEU A 669 10.54 2.14 -28.14
N PHE A 670 10.02 2.41 -26.94
CA PHE A 670 8.79 1.79 -26.45
C PHE A 670 7.60 2.07 -27.38
N VAL A 671 6.63 1.15 -27.44
CA VAL A 671 5.39 1.28 -28.21
C VAL A 671 4.55 2.42 -27.66
N ASN A 672 4.26 2.41 -26.35
CA ASN A 672 3.53 3.49 -25.67
C ASN A 672 3.78 3.52 -24.16
N ALA A 673 4.95 4.02 -23.75
CA ALA A 673 5.35 4.09 -22.34
C ALA A 673 4.38 4.93 -21.48
N ALA A 674 3.69 5.91 -22.05
CA ALA A 674 2.70 6.74 -21.33
C ALA A 674 1.45 5.96 -20.91
N LYS A 675 1.22 4.77 -21.50
CA LYS A 675 0.14 3.83 -21.14
C LYS A 675 0.68 2.53 -20.55
N ASP A 676 1.89 2.55 -20.00
CA ASP A 676 2.57 1.36 -19.48
C ASP A 676 2.78 0.23 -20.51
N ASP A 677 2.80 0.56 -21.80
CA ASP A 677 3.14 -0.37 -22.87
C ASP A 677 4.63 -0.27 -23.23
N TYR A 678 5.43 -1.06 -22.52
CA TYR A 678 6.88 -1.13 -22.65
C TYR A 678 7.36 -2.16 -23.67
N ARG A 679 6.48 -2.65 -24.55
CA ARG A 679 6.93 -3.42 -25.72
C ARG A 679 7.82 -2.54 -26.60
N LEU A 680 8.75 -3.14 -27.32
CA LEU A 680 9.72 -2.43 -28.14
C LEU A 680 9.25 -2.36 -29.60
N LYS A 681 9.48 -1.20 -30.24
CA LYS A 681 9.39 -1.08 -31.70
C LYS A 681 10.49 -1.91 -32.37
N LYS A 682 10.23 -2.41 -33.58
CA LYS A 682 11.12 -3.33 -34.32
C LYS A 682 12.56 -2.83 -34.49
N ASN A 683 12.76 -1.52 -34.54
CA ASN A 683 14.06 -0.87 -34.73
C ASN A 683 14.74 -0.47 -33.41
N SER A 684 14.25 -0.93 -32.26
CA SER A 684 14.87 -0.64 -30.96
C SER A 684 16.35 -1.05 -30.93
N PRO A 685 17.25 -0.20 -30.39
CA PRO A 685 18.66 -0.55 -30.24
C PRO A 685 18.88 -1.73 -29.28
N ALA A 686 17.93 -2.01 -28.37
CA ALA A 686 18.04 -3.11 -27.41
C ALA A 686 18.24 -4.48 -28.08
N PHE A 687 17.64 -4.71 -29.25
CA PHE A 687 17.78 -5.98 -29.96
C PHE A 687 19.21 -6.26 -30.42
N LYS A 688 19.98 -5.21 -30.75
CA LYS A 688 21.40 -5.36 -31.13
C LYS A 688 22.27 -5.72 -29.92
N LEU A 689 21.86 -5.34 -28.72
CA LEU A 689 22.48 -5.72 -27.46
C LEU A 689 22.02 -7.11 -26.95
N GLY A 690 21.24 -7.84 -27.74
CA GLY A 690 20.80 -9.20 -27.38
C GLY A 690 19.54 -9.25 -26.50
N PHE A 691 18.85 -8.13 -26.30
CA PHE A 691 17.56 -8.11 -25.60
C PHE A 691 16.51 -8.95 -26.36
N LYS A 692 15.72 -9.71 -25.61
CA LYS A 692 14.65 -10.58 -26.06
C LYS A 692 13.30 -10.03 -25.61
N PRO A 693 12.28 -9.97 -26.49
CA PRO A 693 10.94 -9.51 -26.12
C PRO A 693 10.37 -10.23 -24.89
N ILE A 694 9.71 -9.46 -24.02
CA ILE A 694 8.97 -9.98 -22.87
C ILE A 694 7.55 -10.34 -23.34
N PRO A 695 7.02 -11.53 -22.99
CA PRO A 695 5.65 -11.97 -23.31
C PRO A 695 4.60 -11.26 -22.43
N VAL A 696 4.43 -9.95 -22.62
CA VAL A 696 3.57 -9.11 -21.77
C VAL A 696 2.12 -9.55 -21.73
N GLU A 697 1.62 -10.17 -22.80
CA GLU A 697 0.25 -10.68 -22.93
C GLU A 697 -0.07 -11.86 -22.01
N LYS A 698 0.97 -12.48 -21.42
CA LYS A 698 0.83 -13.58 -20.47
C LYS A 698 0.92 -13.12 -19.02
N ILE A 699 1.27 -11.86 -18.77
CA ILE A 699 1.45 -11.36 -17.41
C ILE A 699 0.08 -11.13 -16.78
N GLY A 700 -0.08 -11.65 -15.56
CA GLY A 700 -1.28 -11.56 -14.77
C GLY A 700 -2.27 -12.69 -15.04
N PRO A 701 -3.48 -12.56 -14.47
CA PRO A 701 -4.52 -13.58 -14.54
C PRO A 701 -5.03 -13.88 -15.95
N TYR A 702 -5.51 -15.11 -16.14
CA TYR A 702 -6.11 -15.57 -17.39
C TYR A 702 -7.46 -16.27 -17.16
N LYS A 703 -8.29 -16.33 -18.21
CA LYS A 703 -9.61 -16.98 -18.14
C LYS A 703 -9.46 -18.48 -17.91
N ASP A 704 -10.01 -18.98 -16.82
CA ASP A 704 -9.99 -20.40 -16.47
C ASP A 704 -11.30 -20.81 -15.76
N PRO A 705 -11.87 -22.01 -16.02
CA PRO A 705 -13.03 -22.54 -15.27
C PRO A 705 -12.82 -22.69 -13.76
N LEU A 706 -11.59 -22.70 -13.28
CA LEU A 706 -11.20 -22.73 -11.88
C LEU A 706 -11.09 -21.33 -11.25
N ARG A 707 -11.40 -20.25 -11.98
CA ARG A 707 -11.47 -18.91 -11.38
C ARG A 707 -12.78 -18.66 -10.63
N ALA A 708 -12.67 -17.91 -9.53
CA ALA A 708 -13.80 -17.38 -8.76
C ALA A 708 -14.58 -16.33 -9.57
N SER A 709 -13.86 -15.47 -10.31
CA SER A 709 -14.42 -14.40 -11.13
C SER A 709 -13.68 -14.22 -12.46
N TRP A 710 -14.41 -13.79 -13.51
CA TRP A 710 -13.84 -13.36 -14.80
C TRP A 710 -14.83 -12.48 -15.60
N PRO A 711 -14.40 -11.37 -16.24
CA PRO A 711 -13.11 -10.71 -16.00
C PRO A 711 -13.00 -10.27 -14.54
N ILE A 712 -11.77 -10.08 -14.07
CA ILE A 712 -11.55 -9.52 -12.73
C ILE A 712 -12.03 -8.07 -12.75
N VAL A 713 -12.89 -7.72 -11.80
CA VAL A 713 -13.20 -6.34 -11.48
C VAL A 713 -12.28 -5.97 -10.33
N GLU A 714 -11.25 -5.19 -10.61
CA GLU A 714 -10.28 -4.81 -9.59
C GLU A 714 -10.93 -3.91 -8.54
N ALA A 715 -10.60 -4.16 -7.28
CA ALA A 715 -10.94 -3.29 -6.18
C ALA A 715 -10.25 -1.92 -6.33
N GLU A 716 -10.90 -0.88 -5.81
CA GLU A 716 -10.30 0.45 -5.68
C GLU A 716 -8.98 0.34 -4.92
N CYS A 717 -7.95 1.03 -5.39
CA CYS A 717 -6.58 0.86 -4.89
C CYS A 717 -5.95 2.17 -4.42
N VAL A 718 -4.90 2.08 -3.60
CA VAL A 718 -4.25 3.27 -3.01
C VAL A 718 -3.76 4.30 -4.05
N ARG A 719 -3.38 3.90 -5.27
CA ARG A 719 -2.99 4.85 -6.33
C ARG A 719 -4.12 5.71 -6.85
N GLU A 720 -5.37 5.25 -6.76
CA GLU A 720 -6.54 6.05 -7.13
C GLU A 720 -6.80 7.16 -6.10
N HIS A 721 -6.12 7.09 -4.94
CA HIS A 721 -6.00 8.13 -3.93
C HIS A 721 -4.55 8.64 -3.84
N PRO A 722 -4.06 9.45 -4.80
CA PRO A 722 -2.70 9.98 -4.74
C PRO A 722 -2.50 10.77 -3.44
N GLN A 723 -1.75 10.19 -2.51
CA GLN A 723 -1.31 10.87 -1.29
C GLN A 723 -0.28 11.94 -1.66
N PRO A 724 -0.07 12.92 -0.79
CA PRO A 724 0.73 14.07 -1.15
C PRO A 724 2.22 13.73 -1.35
N VAL A 725 2.78 14.26 -2.44
CA VAL A 725 4.16 14.09 -2.90
C VAL A 725 5.17 14.86 -2.03
N GLU A 726 4.72 15.91 -1.35
CA GLU A 726 5.52 16.66 -0.39
C GLU A 726 4.65 17.12 0.79
N MET A 727 5.13 16.89 2.01
CA MET A 727 4.59 17.44 3.25
C MET A 727 5.74 18.08 4.02
N GLY A 728 5.68 19.38 4.28
CA GLY A 728 6.78 20.06 4.91
C GLY A 728 6.52 21.51 5.28
N PRO A 729 7.43 22.11 6.07
CA PRO A 729 7.36 23.52 6.39
C PRO A 729 7.53 24.36 5.11
N LEU A 730 6.72 25.41 4.98
CA LEU A 730 6.79 26.31 3.83
C LEU A 730 8.06 27.19 3.84
N TRP A 731 8.56 27.44 5.05
CA TRP A 731 9.74 28.24 5.32
C TRP A 731 10.85 27.34 5.87
N PRO A 732 12.12 27.58 5.53
CA PRO A 732 13.22 26.70 5.93
C PRO A 732 13.45 26.68 7.45
N ASP A 733 13.43 27.84 8.12
CA ASP A 733 13.71 27.96 9.57
C ASP A 733 12.78 28.94 10.30
N LYS A 734 12.78 30.22 9.87
CA LYS A 734 11.93 31.29 10.41
C LYS A 734 11.13 31.96 9.30
N ALA A 735 9.94 32.44 9.63
CA ALA A 735 9.03 33.09 8.68
C ALA A 735 8.89 34.60 8.98
N PRO A 736 8.85 35.46 7.95
CA PRO A 736 8.70 36.90 8.13
C PRO A 736 7.32 37.26 8.67
N VAL A 737 7.25 38.36 9.43
CA VAL A 737 6.00 38.88 10.04
C VAL A 737 5.48 40.14 9.34
N GLY A 738 6.31 40.78 8.49
CA GLY A 738 5.93 41.91 7.62
C GLY A 738 6.53 43.26 8.01
N ASP A 739 7.24 43.34 9.14
CA ASP A 739 7.90 44.56 9.66
C ASP A 739 9.45 44.43 9.72
N GLY A 740 10.00 43.43 9.02
CA GLY A 740 11.42 43.07 9.07
C GLY A 740 11.78 42.09 10.20
N THR A 741 10.82 41.70 11.05
CA THR A 741 11.01 40.65 12.06
C THR A 741 10.60 39.26 11.57
N PHE A 742 11.06 38.23 12.28
CA PHE A 742 10.88 36.82 11.96
C PHE A 742 10.44 36.00 13.19
N GLU A 743 9.58 35.00 12.99
CA GLU A 743 9.10 34.09 14.03
C GLU A 743 9.31 32.60 13.66
N ASP A 744 9.20 31.72 14.66
CA ASP A 744 9.34 30.28 14.46
C ASP A 744 8.19 29.71 13.61
N VAL A 745 8.52 28.74 12.75
CA VAL A 745 7.64 28.30 11.65
C VAL A 745 6.53 27.38 12.13
N ASN A 746 5.29 27.74 11.78
CA ASN A 746 4.12 26.86 11.85
C ASN A 746 3.22 26.96 10.60
N ALA A 747 3.82 27.29 9.45
CA ALA A 747 3.16 27.23 8.14
C ALA A 747 3.66 26.02 7.36
N ASN A 748 2.73 25.20 6.87
CA ASN A 748 3.03 23.97 6.14
C ASN A 748 2.36 23.97 4.77
N ILE A 749 2.98 23.24 3.85
CA ILE A 749 2.36 22.87 2.58
C ILE A 749 2.25 21.36 2.47
N THR A 750 1.17 20.95 1.81
CA THR A 750 0.95 19.57 1.42
C THR A 750 0.62 19.53 -0.08
N VAL A 751 1.49 18.91 -0.87
CA VAL A 751 1.41 18.89 -2.35
C VAL A 751 0.77 17.61 -2.82
N HIS A 752 -0.39 17.68 -3.44
CA HIS A 752 -1.08 16.56 -4.09
C HIS A 752 -0.86 16.69 -5.59
N LEU A 753 -0.16 15.74 -6.22
CA LEU A 753 0.03 15.72 -7.67
C LEU A 753 -0.95 14.76 -8.33
N PRO A 754 -1.51 15.10 -9.51
CA PRO A 754 -2.31 14.18 -10.30
C PRO A 754 -1.44 13.03 -10.82
N ALA A 755 -2.08 11.92 -11.18
CA ALA A 755 -1.39 10.85 -11.89
C ALA A 755 -0.70 11.40 -13.16
N PRO A 756 0.54 11.00 -13.48
CA PRO A 756 1.31 11.59 -14.59
C PRO A 756 0.59 11.56 -15.95
N ASP A 757 -0.24 10.55 -16.21
CA ASP A 757 -1.06 10.41 -17.42
C ASP A 757 -2.30 11.32 -17.46
N LYS A 758 -2.71 11.82 -16.28
CA LYS A 758 -3.81 12.75 -16.09
C LYS A 758 -3.35 14.21 -16.02
N ALA A 759 -2.11 14.46 -15.60
CA ALA A 759 -1.55 15.81 -15.40
C ALA A 759 -1.73 16.71 -16.63
N ASN A 760 -2.25 17.92 -16.41
CA ASN A 760 -2.48 18.94 -17.45
C ASN A 760 -1.57 20.19 -17.29
N GLY A 761 -0.66 20.14 -16.31
CA GLY A 761 0.27 21.22 -15.99
C GLY A 761 -0.32 22.36 -15.16
N ALA A 762 -1.59 22.32 -14.78
CA ALA A 762 -2.17 23.33 -13.88
C ALA A 762 -1.90 22.99 -12.41
N ALA A 763 -1.82 24.02 -11.58
CA ALA A 763 -1.70 23.89 -10.13
C ALA A 763 -2.57 24.91 -9.41
N VAL A 764 -3.07 24.56 -8.22
CA VAL A 764 -3.87 25.45 -7.37
C VAL A 764 -3.34 25.39 -5.95
N VAL A 765 -2.91 26.54 -5.42
CA VAL A 765 -2.67 26.71 -3.97
C VAL A 765 -4.03 26.86 -3.29
N ILE A 766 -4.33 26.05 -2.29
CA ILE A 766 -5.63 25.98 -1.61
C ILE A 766 -5.47 26.57 -0.21
N CYS A 767 -6.25 27.61 0.09
CA CYS A 767 -6.35 28.25 1.39
C CYS A 767 -7.66 27.82 2.08
N PRO A 768 -7.62 26.90 3.06
CA PRO A 768 -8.80 26.47 3.79
C PRO A 768 -9.44 27.61 4.59
N GLY A 769 -10.73 27.51 4.87
CA GLY A 769 -11.45 28.41 5.75
C GLY A 769 -11.17 28.15 7.24
N GLY A 770 -12.10 28.61 8.09
CA GLY A 770 -11.99 28.52 9.55
C GLY A 770 -11.86 29.87 10.27
N GLY A 771 -12.28 30.96 9.61
CA GLY A 771 -12.46 32.27 10.23
C GLY A 771 -11.16 32.95 10.70
N TYR A 772 -10.00 32.57 10.15
CA TYR A 772 -8.68 32.95 10.67
C TYR A 772 -8.43 32.57 12.14
N GLN A 773 -9.18 31.60 12.67
CA GLN A 773 -9.01 31.07 14.03
C GLN A 773 -8.48 29.62 14.04
N ARG A 774 -8.79 28.87 12.99
CA ARG A 774 -8.36 27.49 12.75
C ARG A 774 -8.34 27.21 11.25
N HIS A 775 -7.87 26.04 10.85
CA HIS A 775 -8.01 25.53 9.49
C HIS A 775 -9.05 24.42 9.39
N VAL A 776 -9.79 24.37 8.27
CA VAL A 776 -10.64 23.23 7.89
C VAL A 776 -9.91 22.39 6.83
N VAL A 777 -8.73 21.85 7.18
CA VAL A 777 -7.80 21.21 6.21
C VAL A 777 -8.35 19.94 5.56
N GLY A 778 -9.23 19.19 6.23
CA GLY A 778 -9.80 17.96 5.67
C GLY A 778 -10.68 18.24 4.45
N ALA A 779 -11.85 18.84 4.69
CA ALA A 779 -12.86 19.06 3.66
C ALA A 779 -12.49 20.17 2.66
N GLU A 780 -11.90 21.28 3.11
CA GLU A 780 -11.60 22.45 2.27
C GLU A 780 -10.14 22.47 1.78
N GLY A 781 -9.32 21.49 2.18
CA GLY A 781 -7.93 21.33 1.77
C GLY A 781 -7.69 20.03 1.02
N HIS A 782 -7.47 18.94 1.75
CA HIS A 782 -7.06 17.65 1.18
C HIS A 782 -8.09 17.03 0.26
N GLN A 783 -9.39 17.05 0.62
CA GLN A 783 -10.45 16.53 -0.26
C GLN A 783 -10.56 17.34 -1.56
N ILE A 784 -10.39 18.66 -1.49
CA ILE A 784 -10.35 19.53 -2.68
C ILE A 784 -9.11 19.24 -3.53
N ALA A 785 -7.95 19.03 -2.90
CA ALA A 785 -6.72 18.67 -3.61
C ALA A 785 -6.85 17.34 -4.36
N GLN A 786 -7.46 16.33 -3.73
CA GLN A 786 -7.78 15.05 -4.36
C GLN A 786 -8.80 15.19 -5.50
N TRP A 787 -9.83 16.02 -5.31
CA TRP A 787 -10.79 16.34 -6.36
C TRP A 787 -10.13 17.03 -7.56
N LEU A 788 -9.23 18.00 -7.34
CA LEU A 788 -8.44 18.63 -8.41
C LEU A 788 -7.55 17.63 -9.13
N ASN A 789 -6.91 16.71 -8.41
CA ASN A 789 -6.09 15.64 -9.00
C ASN A 789 -6.88 14.77 -9.96
N SER A 790 -8.16 14.47 -9.65
CA SER A 790 -9.03 13.71 -10.55
C SER A 790 -9.28 14.41 -11.89
N HIS A 791 -9.09 15.74 -11.95
CA HIS A 791 -9.16 16.58 -13.14
C HIS A 791 -7.77 16.88 -13.75
N GLY A 792 -6.71 16.24 -13.26
CA GLY A 792 -5.35 16.43 -13.77
C GLY A 792 -4.65 17.70 -13.28
N ILE A 793 -5.18 18.36 -12.24
CA ILE A 793 -4.67 19.61 -11.67
C ILE A 793 -3.95 19.30 -10.35
N ALA A 794 -2.74 19.83 -10.13
CA ALA A 794 -2.05 19.70 -8.85
C ALA A 794 -2.73 20.55 -7.76
N GLY A 795 -3.01 19.96 -6.60
CA GLY A 795 -3.58 20.66 -5.44
C GLY A 795 -2.53 20.87 -4.34
N ILE A 796 -2.30 22.11 -3.91
CA ILE A 796 -1.30 22.45 -2.89
C ILE A 796 -2.01 23.04 -1.68
N VAL A 797 -2.22 22.25 -0.64
CA VAL A 797 -2.89 22.69 0.58
C VAL A 797 -1.93 23.54 1.40
N LEU A 798 -2.31 24.79 1.66
CA LEU A 798 -1.58 25.73 2.50
C LEU A 798 -2.21 25.81 3.89
N GLU A 799 -1.48 25.35 4.89
CA GLU A 799 -1.76 25.64 6.30
C GLU A 799 -1.01 26.92 6.66
N TYR A 800 -1.67 28.07 6.51
CA TYR A 800 -1.09 29.40 6.74
C TYR A 800 -1.04 29.77 8.22
N ARG A 801 -0.12 30.64 8.62
CA ARG A 801 -0.07 31.11 10.02
C ARG A 801 -1.30 31.95 10.35
N MET A 802 -1.87 31.71 11.53
CA MET A 802 -3.00 32.49 12.03
C MET A 802 -2.58 33.95 12.27
N PRO A 803 -3.34 34.94 11.78
CA PRO A 803 -2.93 36.34 11.83
C PRO A 803 -2.84 36.90 13.25
N GLN A 804 -3.80 36.59 14.13
CA GLN A 804 -3.87 37.14 15.49
C GLN A 804 -3.74 38.68 15.52
N GLY A 805 -4.42 39.37 14.59
CA GLY A 805 -4.32 40.83 14.43
C GLY A 805 -3.10 41.32 13.64
N ARG A 806 -2.27 40.41 13.08
CA ARG A 806 -1.12 40.71 12.22
C ARG A 806 -1.49 40.37 10.77
N PRO A 807 -2.04 41.32 10.01
CA PRO A 807 -2.77 40.99 8.80
C PRO A 807 -1.88 40.54 7.62
N PHE A 808 -0.60 40.92 7.62
CA PHE A 808 0.36 40.53 6.59
C PHE A 808 0.88 39.10 6.75
N VAL A 809 0.84 38.52 7.95
CA VAL A 809 1.38 37.18 8.24
C VAL A 809 0.81 36.09 7.30
N PRO A 810 -0.52 35.88 7.22
CA PRO A 810 -1.07 34.87 6.32
C PRO A 810 -0.84 35.22 4.83
N LEU A 811 -0.84 36.52 4.47
CA LEU A 811 -0.55 36.96 3.10
C LEU A 811 0.86 36.57 2.65
N LEU A 812 1.86 36.77 3.52
CA LEU A 812 3.23 36.38 3.24
C LEU A 812 3.37 34.88 3.01
N ASP A 813 2.61 34.06 3.76
CA ASP A 813 2.57 32.61 3.57
C ASP A 813 1.91 32.24 2.23
N ALA A 814 0.78 32.87 1.86
CA ALA A 814 0.14 32.62 0.57
C ALA A 814 1.04 33.00 -0.62
N GLN A 815 1.67 34.16 -0.56
CA GLN A 815 2.63 34.61 -1.57
C GLN A 815 3.85 33.68 -1.66
N ARG A 816 4.36 33.24 -0.51
CA ARG A 816 5.45 32.27 -0.44
C ARG A 816 5.05 30.93 -1.05
N ALA A 817 3.84 30.44 -0.80
CA ALA A 817 3.35 29.20 -1.38
C ALA A 817 3.29 29.27 -2.91
N ILE A 818 2.75 30.34 -3.49
CA ILE A 818 2.71 30.53 -4.95
C ILE A 818 4.13 30.51 -5.54
N ARG A 819 5.06 31.25 -4.93
CA ARG A 819 6.47 31.26 -5.33
C ARG A 819 7.11 29.87 -5.23
N TYR A 820 6.81 29.15 -4.15
CA TYR A 820 7.34 27.82 -3.92
C TYR A 820 6.89 26.84 -5.01
N VAL A 821 5.59 26.83 -5.33
CA VAL A 821 5.05 26.05 -6.46
C VAL A 821 5.73 26.42 -7.76
N ARG A 822 5.90 27.73 -8.02
CA ARG A 822 6.58 28.20 -9.23
C ARG A 822 8.06 27.79 -9.29
N SER A 823 8.75 27.76 -8.15
CA SER A 823 10.15 27.31 -8.05
C SER A 823 10.33 25.82 -8.30
N ARG A 824 9.29 25.03 -8.00
CA ARG A 824 9.23 23.58 -8.16
C ARG A 824 8.51 23.15 -9.44
N ALA A 825 8.09 24.08 -10.29
CA ALA A 825 7.21 23.81 -11.41
C ALA A 825 7.79 22.75 -12.38
N ALA A 826 9.09 22.81 -12.66
CA ALA A 826 9.77 21.81 -13.49
C ALA A 826 9.78 20.41 -12.84
N GLU A 827 10.00 20.34 -11.53
CA GLU A 827 10.04 19.09 -10.76
C GLU A 827 8.67 18.43 -10.68
N TRP A 828 7.60 19.22 -10.56
CA TRP A 828 6.23 18.74 -10.40
C TRP A 828 5.44 18.69 -11.71
N HIS A 829 6.09 18.92 -12.86
CA HIS A 829 5.46 18.98 -14.18
C HIS A 829 4.30 19.98 -14.27
N ILE A 830 4.45 21.13 -13.60
CA ILE A 830 3.52 22.25 -13.61
C ILE A 830 4.00 23.30 -14.60
N ALA A 831 3.09 23.91 -15.35
CA ALA A 831 3.37 25.05 -16.18
C ALA A 831 3.43 26.32 -15.29
N PRO A 832 4.52 27.10 -15.33
CA PRO A 832 4.72 28.24 -14.42
C PRO A 832 3.73 29.40 -14.62
N ASN A 833 2.96 29.36 -15.73
CA ASN A 833 1.89 30.29 -16.11
C ASN A 833 0.47 29.68 -15.95
N ARG A 834 0.33 28.60 -15.18
CA ARG A 834 -0.96 27.94 -14.86
C ARG A 834 -1.07 27.65 -13.35
N ILE A 835 -0.56 28.54 -12.51
CA ILE A 835 -0.56 28.43 -11.05
C ILE A 835 -1.61 29.38 -10.49
N GLY A 836 -2.76 28.82 -10.11
CA GLY A 836 -3.83 29.57 -9.46
C GLY A 836 -3.81 29.50 -7.94
N ILE A 837 -4.69 30.27 -7.33
CA ILE A 837 -5.00 30.19 -5.90
C ILE A 837 -6.51 30.04 -5.68
N MET A 838 -6.89 29.23 -4.71
CA MET A 838 -8.27 28.97 -4.33
C MET A 838 -8.45 29.20 -2.83
N GLY A 839 -9.62 29.69 -2.42
CA GLY A 839 -9.92 29.79 -1.00
C GLY A 839 -11.41 29.74 -0.67
N PHE A 840 -11.67 29.28 0.55
CA PHE A 840 -13.01 29.11 1.13
C PHE A 840 -13.21 30.04 2.32
N SER A 841 -14.33 30.75 2.41
CA SER A 841 -14.63 31.62 3.56
C SER A 841 -13.48 32.60 3.88
N ALA A 842 -12.90 32.56 5.08
CA ALA A 842 -11.69 33.33 5.44
C ALA A 842 -10.44 32.97 4.60
N GLY A 843 -10.30 31.72 4.17
CA GLY A 843 -9.30 31.34 3.18
C GLY A 843 -9.58 31.96 1.80
N GLY A 844 -10.84 32.21 1.47
CA GLY A 844 -11.26 32.97 0.29
C GLY A 844 -10.84 34.44 0.39
N HIS A 845 -10.88 35.02 1.58
CA HIS A 845 -10.27 36.32 1.82
C HIS A 845 -8.77 36.29 1.55
N LEU A 846 -8.05 35.31 2.11
CA LEU A 846 -6.61 35.19 1.88
C LEU A 846 -6.27 35.00 0.39
N ALA A 847 -7.00 34.14 -0.32
CA ALA A 847 -6.80 33.89 -1.74
C ALA A 847 -7.07 35.15 -2.59
N SER A 848 -8.11 35.91 -2.27
CA SER A 848 -8.40 37.18 -2.95
C SER A 848 -7.37 38.26 -2.60
N THR A 849 -6.88 38.33 -1.35
CA THR A 849 -5.79 39.23 -0.96
C THR A 849 -4.50 38.90 -1.71
N ALA A 850 -4.12 37.62 -1.84
CA ALA A 850 -2.96 37.26 -2.67
C ALA A 850 -3.17 37.58 -4.17
N GLY A 851 -4.43 37.55 -4.63
CA GLY A 851 -4.82 37.94 -5.98
C GLY A 851 -4.82 39.45 -6.24
N THR A 852 -4.87 40.30 -5.21
CA THR A 852 -4.85 41.77 -5.34
C THR A 852 -3.58 42.42 -4.79
N HIS A 853 -2.85 41.73 -3.91
CA HIS A 853 -1.58 42.16 -3.33
C HIS A 853 -0.48 41.18 -3.74
N PHE A 854 0.18 41.46 -4.86
CA PHE A 854 1.26 40.63 -5.40
C PHE A 854 2.41 41.48 -5.96
N ASP A 855 3.54 40.83 -6.19
CA ASP A 855 4.73 41.40 -6.80
C ASP A 855 5.35 40.40 -7.81
N ASP A 856 6.32 40.89 -8.58
CA ASP A 856 7.03 40.13 -9.62
C ASP A 856 8.24 39.33 -9.09
N GLY A 857 8.51 39.40 -7.78
CA GLY A 857 9.69 38.87 -7.12
C GLY A 857 10.86 39.87 -7.07
N ASP A 858 11.88 39.55 -6.30
CA ASP A 858 13.14 40.31 -6.26
C ASP A 858 14.26 39.49 -6.94
N PRO A 859 14.66 39.83 -8.19
CA PRO A 859 15.72 39.13 -8.91
C PRO A 859 17.07 39.09 -8.16
N LYS A 860 17.30 40.01 -7.22
CA LYS A 860 18.54 40.10 -6.43
C LYS A 860 18.47 39.33 -5.11
N SER A 861 17.33 38.73 -4.76
CA SER A 861 17.18 38.03 -3.49
C SER A 861 18.16 36.86 -3.35
N ALA A 862 18.72 36.69 -2.16
CA ALA A 862 19.55 35.53 -1.84
C ALA A 862 18.73 34.23 -1.82
N ASP A 863 17.42 34.34 -1.54
CA ASP A 863 16.49 33.22 -1.56
C ASP A 863 15.93 33.00 -2.99
N PRO A 864 16.25 31.87 -3.66
CA PRO A 864 15.79 31.59 -5.01
C PRO A 864 14.26 31.62 -5.16
N VAL A 865 13.51 31.25 -4.12
CA VAL A 865 12.04 31.26 -4.14
C VAL A 865 11.52 32.70 -4.16
N ALA A 866 12.17 33.61 -3.43
CA ALA A 866 11.80 35.03 -3.38
C ALA A 866 12.09 35.80 -4.68
N ARG A 867 12.87 35.23 -5.60
CA ARG A 867 13.12 35.80 -6.94
C ARG A 867 11.94 35.67 -7.88
N LEU A 868 10.99 34.79 -7.57
CA LEU A 868 9.86 34.50 -8.42
C LEU A 868 8.67 35.38 -8.03
N SER A 869 7.83 35.68 -9.02
CA SER A 869 6.57 36.37 -8.78
C SER A 869 5.70 35.58 -7.79
N CYS A 870 4.88 36.29 -7.01
CA CYS A 870 3.82 35.71 -6.20
C CYS A 870 2.41 35.95 -6.79
N ARG A 871 2.32 36.58 -7.98
CA ARG A 871 1.04 36.77 -8.68
C ARG A 871 0.48 35.41 -9.13
N PRO A 872 -0.75 35.03 -8.74
CA PRO A 872 -1.40 33.84 -9.28
C PRO A 872 -1.89 34.11 -10.72
N ASP A 873 -2.00 33.06 -11.51
CA ASP A 873 -2.47 33.13 -12.91
C ASP A 873 -4.01 33.19 -12.99
N PHE A 874 -4.70 32.65 -11.98
CA PHE A 874 -6.16 32.71 -11.79
C PHE A 874 -6.54 32.57 -10.32
N THR A 875 -7.76 32.97 -9.96
CA THR A 875 -8.28 32.85 -8.60
C THR A 875 -9.65 32.15 -8.57
N ILE A 876 -9.86 31.24 -7.62
CA ILE A 876 -11.16 30.59 -7.36
C ILE A 876 -11.62 30.88 -5.94
N LEU A 877 -12.76 31.55 -5.78
CA LEU A 877 -13.27 32.01 -4.49
C LEU A 877 -14.63 31.37 -4.20
N VAL A 878 -14.73 30.57 -3.15
CA VAL A 878 -15.96 29.85 -2.81
C VAL A 878 -16.47 30.35 -1.47
N TYR A 879 -17.69 30.90 -1.46
CA TYR A 879 -18.31 31.65 -0.36
C TYR A 879 -17.30 32.55 0.41
N PRO A 880 -16.49 33.37 -0.31
CA PRO A 880 -15.37 34.08 0.28
C PRO A 880 -15.83 35.22 1.17
N VAL A 881 -15.09 35.47 2.26
CA VAL A 881 -14.99 36.83 2.80
C VAL A 881 -14.14 37.65 1.81
N VAL A 882 -14.55 38.88 1.50
CA VAL A 882 -13.84 39.78 0.57
C VAL A 882 -13.67 41.17 1.18
N THR A 883 -14.77 41.79 1.60
CA THR A 883 -14.74 43.13 2.16
C THR A 883 -14.47 43.06 3.66
N MET A 884 -13.71 44.02 4.19
CA MET A 884 -13.55 44.25 5.62
C MET A 884 -14.47 45.37 6.13
N GLY A 885 -15.38 45.88 5.28
CA GLY A 885 -16.41 46.85 5.63
C GLY A 885 -17.62 46.25 6.37
N ASP A 886 -18.78 46.90 6.26
CA ASP A 886 -19.98 46.56 7.04
C ASP A 886 -20.59 45.19 6.70
N LYS A 887 -20.27 44.62 5.53
CA LYS A 887 -20.74 43.32 5.05
C LYS A 887 -19.74 42.17 5.27
N THR A 888 -18.69 42.42 6.06
CA THR A 888 -17.69 41.41 6.43
C THR A 888 -18.26 40.35 7.38
N HIS A 889 -17.59 39.20 7.43
CA HIS A 889 -17.68 38.31 8.59
C HIS A 889 -16.91 38.93 9.77
N SER A 890 -17.62 39.25 10.86
CA SER A 890 -17.05 39.98 12.01
C SER A 890 -15.90 39.25 12.69
N GLY A 891 -16.01 37.92 12.82
CA GLY A 891 -14.94 37.08 13.39
C GLY A 891 -13.66 37.11 12.54
N SER A 892 -13.80 36.98 11.21
CA SER A 892 -12.65 37.02 10.30
C SER A 892 -11.95 38.37 10.33
N LYS A 893 -12.73 39.46 10.35
CA LYS A 893 -12.20 40.83 10.48
C LYS A 893 -11.42 41.01 11.77
N LYS A 894 -12.01 40.61 12.90
CA LYS A 894 -11.36 40.72 14.21
C LYS A 894 -10.06 39.91 14.28
N ASN A 895 -10.07 38.67 13.77
CA ASN A 895 -8.91 37.78 13.82
C ASN A 895 -7.78 38.26 12.90
N LEU A 896 -8.12 38.85 11.74
CA LEU A 896 -7.14 39.37 10.79
C LEU A 896 -6.59 40.73 11.21
N LEU A 897 -7.46 41.70 11.48
CA LEU A 897 -7.10 43.12 11.66
C LEU A 897 -7.01 43.57 13.12
N GLY A 898 -7.46 42.73 14.08
CA GLY A 898 -7.59 43.10 15.49
C GLY A 898 -8.96 43.68 15.84
N SER A 899 -9.17 44.02 17.11
CA SER A 899 -10.46 44.50 17.63
C SER A 899 -10.80 45.94 17.27
N ASP A 900 -9.79 46.77 16.99
CA ASP A 900 -9.95 48.19 16.62
C ASP A 900 -9.01 48.55 15.45
N PRO A 901 -9.35 48.10 14.22
CA PRO A 901 -8.48 48.28 13.07
C PRO A 901 -8.54 49.70 12.54
N LYS A 902 -7.38 50.26 12.18
CA LYS A 902 -7.29 51.57 11.51
C LYS A 902 -8.11 51.56 10.21
N PRO A 903 -8.81 52.65 9.85
CA PRO A 903 -9.60 52.73 8.61
C PRO A 903 -8.80 52.37 7.36
N GLU A 904 -7.52 52.77 7.31
CA GLU A 904 -6.60 52.45 6.22
C GLU A 904 -6.35 50.94 6.06
N LEU A 905 -6.29 50.18 7.16
CA LEU A 905 -6.14 48.72 7.11
C LEU A 905 -7.44 48.04 6.68
N VAL A 906 -8.59 48.59 7.09
CA VAL A 906 -9.89 48.13 6.62
C VAL A 906 -10.01 48.34 5.11
N GLU A 907 -9.59 49.50 4.61
CA GLU A 907 -9.55 49.80 3.18
C GLU A 907 -8.61 48.87 2.43
N LEU A 908 -7.38 48.72 2.93
CA LEU A 908 -6.33 47.93 2.31
C LEU A 908 -6.70 46.45 2.18
N PHE A 909 -7.35 45.86 3.20
CA PHE A 909 -7.78 44.47 3.18
C PHE A 909 -9.25 44.30 2.75
N SER A 910 -9.88 45.32 2.17
CA SER A 910 -11.14 45.15 1.44
C SER A 910 -10.81 44.89 -0.04
N ASN A 911 -10.68 43.63 -0.40
CA ASN A 911 -10.03 43.23 -1.67
C ASN A 911 -10.81 43.68 -2.91
N GLU A 912 -12.12 43.96 -2.80
CA GLU A 912 -12.91 44.56 -3.89
C GLU A 912 -12.44 45.96 -4.29
N LYS A 913 -11.73 46.66 -3.39
CA LYS A 913 -11.20 48.01 -3.63
C LYS A 913 -9.77 48.02 -4.16
N GLN A 914 -9.13 46.85 -4.18
CA GLN A 914 -7.72 46.66 -4.55
C GLN A 914 -7.57 46.08 -5.96
N ILE A 915 -8.66 46.01 -6.72
CA ILE A 915 -8.67 45.43 -8.06
C ILE A 915 -7.98 46.38 -9.04
N THR A 916 -7.17 45.81 -9.92
CA THR A 916 -6.49 46.54 -11.00
C THR A 916 -6.56 45.74 -12.30
N ALA A 917 -6.12 46.31 -13.41
CA ALA A 917 -5.98 45.58 -14.68
C ALA A 917 -4.98 44.41 -14.61
N LYS A 918 -4.15 44.33 -13.56
CA LYS A 918 -3.22 43.21 -13.33
C LYS A 918 -3.81 42.11 -12.46
N THR A 919 -4.93 42.33 -11.79
CA THR A 919 -5.63 41.29 -11.00
C THR A 919 -5.92 40.09 -11.91
N PRO A 920 -5.71 38.84 -11.46
CA PRO A 920 -5.92 37.66 -12.29
C PRO A 920 -7.41 37.40 -12.56
N PRO A 921 -7.75 36.67 -13.65
CA PRO A 921 -9.09 36.17 -13.88
C PRO A 921 -9.64 35.42 -12.67
N ALA A 922 -10.94 35.58 -12.38
CA ALA A 922 -11.55 34.99 -11.19
C ALA A 922 -12.83 34.20 -11.47
N PHE A 923 -12.99 33.09 -10.76
CA PHE A 923 -14.26 32.38 -10.61
C PHE A 923 -14.75 32.52 -9.17
N LEU A 924 -16.01 32.90 -8.98
CA LEU A 924 -16.63 33.02 -7.67
C LEU A 924 -17.88 32.15 -7.60
N ALA A 925 -18.12 31.50 -6.48
CA ALA A 925 -19.39 30.81 -6.20
C ALA A 925 -19.90 31.13 -4.79
N HIS A 926 -21.18 31.46 -4.64
CA HIS A 926 -21.74 31.87 -3.36
C HIS A 926 -23.24 31.57 -3.28
N ALA A 927 -23.72 31.01 -2.18
CA ALA A 927 -25.15 30.79 -1.96
C ALA A 927 -25.88 32.06 -1.53
N ILE A 928 -27.09 32.29 -2.07
CA ILE A 928 -27.91 33.46 -1.73
C ILE A 928 -28.38 33.49 -0.27
N ASP A 929 -28.40 32.33 0.38
CA ASP A 929 -28.84 32.14 1.76
C ASP A 929 -27.67 32.02 2.76
N ASP A 930 -26.43 32.35 2.36
CA ASP A 930 -25.29 32.47 3.27
C ASP A 930 -25.48 33.69 4.20
N LYS A 931 -25.77 33.39 5.48
CA LYS A 931 -25.97 34.42 6.52
C LYS A 931 -24.65 34.85 7.19
N PRO A 932 -23.72 33.93 7.54
CA PRO A 932 -22.43 34.31 8.10
C PRO A 932 -21.56 35.20 7.20
N VAL A 933 -21.53 34.90 5.90
CA VAL A 933 -20.81 35.69 4.90
C VAL A 933 -21.80 36.07 3.80
N PRO A 934 -22.33 37.30 3.80
CA PRO A 934 -23.32 37.68 2.80
C PRO A 934 -22.75 37.61 1.36
N PRO A 935 -23.54 37.16 0.37
CA PRO A 935 -23.11 37.03 -1.02
C PRO A 935 -22.66 38.35 -1.66
N GLU A 936 -22.98 39.50 -1.04
CA GLU A 936 -22.44 40.82 -1.37
C GLU A 936 -20.91 40.82 -1.48
N ASN A 937 -20.21 40.00 -0.70
CA ASN A 937 -18.75 39.86 -0.79
C ASN A 937 -18.31 39.44 -2.21
N SER A 938 -18.96 38.41 -2.78
CA SER A 938 -18.67 37.95 -4.13
C SER A 938 -19.21 38.88 -5.21
N ARG A 939 -20.40 39.46 -5.00
CA ARG A 939 -21.00 40.42 -5.93
C ARG A 939 -20.12 41.66 -6.09
N GLN A 940 -19.70 42.27 -4.99
CA GLN A 940 -18.86 43.47 -5.01
C GLN A 940 -17.51 43.22 -5.68
N PHE A 941 -16.86 42.08 -5.39
CA PHE A 941 -15.63 41.71 -6.06
C PHE A 941 -15.83 41.57 -7.58
N ALA A 942 -16.86 40.83 -8.00
CA ALA A 942 -17.14 40.62 -9.42
C ALA A 942 -17.50 41.92 -10.16
N GLU A 943 -18.27 42.81 -9.54
CA GLU A 943 -18.58 44.13 -10.11
C GLU A 943 -17.33 45.01 -10.22
N ALA A 944 -16.45 45.00 -9.22
CA ALA A 944 -15.22 45.77 -9.22
C ALA A 944 -14.21 45.28 -10.28
N MET A 945 -14.29 44.04 -10.76
CA MET A 945 -13.45 43.55 -11.87
C MET A 945 -13.84 44.11 -13.24
N LYS A 946 -15.11 44.50 -13.44
CA LYS A 946 -15.62 44.92 -14.76
C LYS A 946 -14.94 46.17 -15.32
N PRO A 947 -14.77 47.29 -14.55
CA PRO A 947 -14.11 48.49 -15.06
C PRO A 947 -12.65 48.27 -15.49
N HIS A 948 -12.00 47.23 -14.96
CA HIS A 948 -10.62 46.87 -15.28
C HIS A 948 -10.50 45.86 -16.43
N ASN A 949 -11.61 45.43 -17.04
CA ASN A 949 -11.66 44.42 -18.09
C ASN A 949 -11.00 43.08 -17.71
N VAL A 950 -11.03 42.72 -16.43
CA VAL A 950 -10.49 41.42 -15.96
C VAL A 950 -11.59 40.36 -16.08
N PRO A 951 -11.34 39.20 -16.73
CA PRO A 951 -12.36 38.15 -16.86
C PRO A 951 -12.83 37.64 -15.50
N VAL A 952 -14.15 37.64 -15.28
CA VAL A 952 -14.75 37.14 -14.05
C VAL A 952 -16.01 36.33 -14.35
N LYS A 953 -16.18 35.20 -13.67
CA LYS A 953 -17.43 34.43 -13.64
C LYS A 953 -17.92 34.35 -12.20
N TYR A 954 -19.11 34.89 -11.94
CA TYR A 954 -19.79 34.76 -10.64
C TYR A 954 -20.97 33.80 -10.77
N LEU A 955 -20.90 32.69 -10.03
CA LEU A 955 -21.97 31.71 -9.88
C LEU A 955 -22.73 31.98 -8.58
N GLU A 956 -23.90 32.57 -8.72
CA GLU A 956 -24.84 32.72 -7.62
C GLU A 956 -25.67 31.44 -7.45
N LEU A 957 -25.54 30.78 -6.29
CA LEU A 957 -26.16 29.50 -5.99
C LEU A 957 -27.50 29.71 -5.25
N PRO A 958 -28.55 28.95 -5.59
CA PRO A 958 -29.91 29.20 -5.09
C PRO A 958 -30.11 28.88 -3.60
N ASN A 959 -29.26 28.05 -3.01
CA ASN A 959 -29.25 27.72 -1.58
C ASN A 959 -27.92 27.05 -1.21
N GLY A 960 -27.72 26.78 0.07
CA GLY A 960 -26.58 26.01 0.58
C GLY A 960 -26.01 26.57 1.87
N GLY A 961 -26.37 27.80 2.24
CA GLY A 961 -25.80 28.50 3.38
C GLY A 961 -24.27 28.58 3.32
N HIS A 962 -23.66 28.83 4.47
CA HIS A 962 -22.20 28.80 4.60
C HIS A 962 -21.68 27.36 4.52
N GLY A 963 -20.69 27.11 3.65
CA GLY A 963 -20.15 25.76 3.42
C GLY A 963 -21.01 24.86 2.54
N LEU A 964 -22.00 25.43 1.83
CA LEU A 964 -22.80 24.78 0.78
C LEU A 964 -23.33 23.38 1.17
N ASN A 965 -24.16 23.33 2.22
CA ASN A 965 -24.78 22.13 2.79
C ASN A 965 -23.80 21.12 3.39
N HIS A 966 -22.78 21.58 4.11
CA HIS A 966 -21.74 20.72 4.71
C HIS A 966 -20.96 19.93 3.66
N TYR A 967 -20.55 20.62 2.58
CA TYR A 967 -19.68 20.07 1.52
C TYR A 967 -20.33 18.94 0.69
N GLN A 968 -21.65 19.00 0.48
CA GLN A 968 -22.39 18.00 -0.27
C GLN A 968 -23.66 18.56 -0.93
N GLY A 969 -24.16 17.86 -1.95
CA GLY A 969 -25.44 18.17 -2.59
C GLY A 969 -25.34 19.23 -3.71
N PRO A 970 -26.49 19.63 -4.29
CA PRO A 970 -26.51 20.25 -5.62
C PRO A 970 -25.68 21.53 -5.75
N SER A 971 -25.66 22.39 -4.74
CA SER A 971 -24.88 23.63 -4.76
C SER A 971 -23.38 23.40 -4.60
N TRP A 972 -22.99 22.36 -3.83
CA TRP A 972 -21.59 21.92 -3.72
C TRP A 972 -21.11 21.35 -5.06
N ASP A 973 -21.90 20.49 -5.69
CA ASP A 973 -21.55 19.90 -6.98
C ASP A 973 -21.50 20.95 -8.10
N ALA A 974 -22.39 21.95 -8.05
CA ALA A 974 -22.52 22.98 -9.07
C ALA A 974 -21.27 23.87 -9.17
N TRP A 975 -20.70 24.33 -8.06
CA TRP A 975 -19.50 25.17 -8.11
C TRP A 975 -18.29 24.37 -8.58
N GLN A 976 -18.15 23.11 -8.14
CA GLN A 976 -17.08 22.22 -8.55
C GLN A 976 -17.10 22.05 -10.08
N LYS A 977 -18.25 21.62 -10.62
CA LYS A 977 -18.42 21.44 -12.05
C LYS A 977 -18.13 22.72 -12.84
N GLN A 978 -18.75 23.84 -12.45
CA GLN A 978 -18.65 25.07 -13.22
C GLN A 978 -17.29 25.76 -13.12
N SER A 979 -16.54 25.54 -12.05
CA SER A 979 -15.18 26.06 -11.91
C SER A 979 -14.21 25.32 -12.84
N ILE A 980 -14.35 23.99 -13.00
CA ILE A 980 -13.56 23.22 -13.97
C ILE A 980 -13.89 23.63 -15.41
N GLU A 981 -15.17 23.79 -15.74
CA GLU A 981 -15.61 24.29 -17.06
C GLU A 981 -15.02 25.68 -17.35
N TRP A 982 -14.99 26.56 -16.35
CA TRP A 982 -14.40 27.88 -16.48
C TRP A 982 -12.87 27.81 -16.67
N LEU A 983 -12.15 27.00 -15.90
CA LEU A 983 -10.71 26.81 -16.08
C LEU A 983 -10.36 26.30 -17.49
N ALA A 984 -11.16 25.39 -18.03
CA ALA A 984 -11.01 24.91 -19.40
C ALA A 984 -11.28 26.02 -20.42
N ALA A 985 -12.34 26.82 -20.23
CA ALA A 985 -12.67 27.95 -21.11
C ALA A 985 -11.60 29.06 -21.09
N GLN A 986 -10.85 29.20 -20.00
CA GLN A 986 -9.72 30.13 -19.87
C GLN A 986 -8.37 29.53 -20.30
N ASP A 987 -8.35 28.32 -20.88
CA ASP A 987 -7.14 27.62 -21.37
C ASP A 987 -6.11 27.24 -20.28
N PHE A 988 -6.54 27.15 -19.02
CA PHE A 988 -5.65 26.75 -17.93
C PHE A 988 -5.45 25.23 -17.85
N THR A 989 -6.33 24.41 -18.45
CA THR A 989 -6.30 22.94 -18.33
C THR A 989 -6.14 22.19 -19.66
N SER A 990 -5.92 22.90 -20.78
CA SER A 990 -5.76 22.27 -22.10
C SER A 990 -4.38 21.59 -22.24
N ARG A 991 -4.33 20.38 -22.81
CA ARG A 991 -3.09 19.61 -22.97
C ARG A 991 -2.26 19.97 -24.21
N ASN A 992 -2.82 20.72 -25.17
CA ASN A 992 -2.27 20.86 -26.53
C ASN A 992 -1.70 22.23 -26.89
N ASN A 993 -1.68 23.21 -25.99
CA ASN A 993 -1.09 24.52 -26.26
C ASN A 993 0.29 24.65 -25.58
N PRO A 994 1.40 24.75 -26.33
CA PRO A 994 2.68 25.15 -25.76
C PRO A 994 2.58 26.59 -25.22
N PRO A 995 3.43 26.97 -24.24
CA PRO A 995 3.41 28.31 -23.67
C PRO A 995 3.62 29.35 -24.78
N ARG A 996 2.70 30.32 -24.90
CA ARG A 996 2.95 31.53 -25.68
C ARG A 996 4.17 32.22 -25.08
N ALA A 997 5.27 32.27 -25.84
CA ALA A 997 6.41 33.10 -25.50
C ALA A 997 5.92 34.54 -25.29
N ALA A 998 6.27 35.13 -24.16
CA ALA A 998 6.10 36.56 -23.95
C ALA A 998 6.91 37.28 -25.03
N ASN A 999 6.22 37.90 -25.98
CA ASN A 999 6.84 38.85 -26.89
C ASN A 999 7.38 40.00 -26.05
N SER A 1000 8.69 40.17 -26.07
CA SER A 1000 9.36 41.40 -25.65
C SER A 1000 8.85 42.57 -26.51
N ARG A 1001 8.11 43.48 -25.88
CA ARG A 1001 8.10 44.91 -26.20
C ARG A 1001 8.01 45.70 -24.91
#